data_AF-A0A8T0P3H0-F1
#
_entry.id   AF-A0A8T0P3H0-F1
#
_cell.length_a   1.000
_cell.length_b   1.000
_cell.length_c   1.000
_cell.angle_alpha   90.00
_cell.angle_beta   90.00
_cell.angle_gamma   90.00
#
_symmetry.space_group_name_H-M   'P 1'
#
loop_
_entity.id
_entity.type
_entity.pdbx_description
1 polymer ?
#
loop_
_entity_poly.entity_id
_entity_poly.type
_entity_poly.pdbx_seq_one_letter_code
_entity_poly.pdbx_strand_id
1 'polypeptide(L)'
;MDPFHFSSITFSRFHQAQGGIFIMTGDVLPCFDASNLVLPEDAACIVTVPTTLDVAANHGVVVASKDGGIDRENYSLCLVDNLMQKPTVSELVEGHAILDDGRALLDTGIIAARGKAWQDLVTLAHSSGHTMIKELMTSKKELSLYEDLVAAWVPAKHEWLRNRPLGKKLIAALGKQRIFSFCSYDFSFLHFGTSVEVLDHLAGSYSGLVGRRHMCSLPETTACDIAATAIILSTKISSGVSVGEDSLVYDSVLCGRIRIGSQSIVVGVNISEFHGYSPQIINGSTCFTLPDRHCLWEVPLVNSAGRVLVYCSLHDNPKVSVKRDGTFCGKPWINVLEDLRIQDMDLWNSTSQDKCLWTARLFPVTSLPEMLNVGMWLMGSACDPDGKIATLWRKSQRVSLEELHRAIDYSQLCTDSSKHQSDLAADIAKSCMNYGLLGRNLFQLCEEVLLKDTCLTLCEELLSIFPSHGDQYSGVLPQSREYQVKMDLLRASGDLSTACIIEEKVWASIASETAAAIKYGSKETSSGSMSSTHGNLHPRKAFVELPVRVDFVGGWSDTPPWSLERPGCVLNMAISLEGSLPVGAMIETTEDHLGVSIEDDAGRNVYIDDLASISSPFEESDTFRLVKSALIVTGILGHKIFSKSGLNIRTWANVPRGSGLGTSSILAAAVVKGLFQVMEDDGSDDNVARAVLVVEQIMGTGGGWQDQIGGLYPGIKCTQSFPGQPLRLQVVPLLASAQLIQELEQRLLVVFTGQVRLAHQVLQKVVTRYLRRDNILISSIKRLAELAKIGRESLMNGDIDELGSIMLEAWRLHQELDPFCSNKFVDELFAFSDPYCSGYKLVGAGGGGGGFALLLAKNPSCAKELRQALDESSTFDVKVYDWNIVMPR
;
A
#
# COMPACT_ATOMS: atom_id res chain seq x y z
N MET A 1 9.27 2.20 -2.18
CA MET A 1 8.28 3.20 -2.67
C MET A 1 8.25 3.09 -4.18
N ASP A 2 7.12 2.68 -4.71
CA ASP A 2 6.89 2.62 -6.15
C ASP A 2 6.51 4.03 -6.62
N PRO A 3 7.08 4.59 -7.70
CA PRO A 3 6.55 5.81 -8.34
C PRO A 3 5.04 5.72 -8.61
N PHE A 4 4.49 4.50 -8.68
CA PHE A 4 3.06 4.21 -8.76
C PHE A 4 2.24 4.58 -7.50
N HIS A 5 2.82 4.58 -6.30
CA HIS A 5 2.08 5.01 -5.10
C HIS A 5 1.93 6.53 -5.04
N PHE A 6 2.95 7.25 -5.53
CA PHE A 6 2.91 8.69 -5.77
C PHE A 6 1.90 9.03 -6.88
N SER A 7 1.88 8.21 -7.94
CA SER A 7 0.93 8.40 -9.03
C SER A 7 -0.52 8.20 -8.57
N SER A 8 -0.87 7.14 -7.84
CA SER A 8 -2.27 6.87 -7.43
C SER A 8 -2.95 8.02 -6.66
N ILE A 9 -2.30 8.57 -5.62
CA ILE A 9 -2.88 9.65 -4.79
C ILE A 9 -2.88 10.98 -5.56
N THR A 10 -1.80 11.29 -6.29
CA THR A 10 -1.73 12.50 -7.11
C THR A 10 -2.77 12.44 -8.24
N PHE A 11 -2.91 11.31 -8.93
CA PHE A 11 -3.91 11.08 -9.97
C PHE A 11 -5.34 11.21 -9.44
N SER A 12 -5.62 10.78 -8.19
CA SER A 12 -6.94 10.96 -7.58
C SER A 12 -7.35 12.44 -7.47
N ARG A 13 -6.39 13.35 -7.22
CA ARG A 13 -6.63 14.81 -7.21
C ARG A 13 -6.71 15.43 -8.60
N PHE A 14 -6.15 14.79 -9.63
CA PHE A 14 -6.37 15.13 -11.05
C PHE A 14 -7.67 14.53 -11.63
N HIS A 15 -8.40 13.71 -10.86
CA HIS A 15 -9.54 12.93 -11.35
C HIS A 15 -10.86 13.72 -11.47
N GLN A 16 -10.88 15.01 -11.15
CA GLN A 16 -11.97 15.89 -11.58
C GLN A 16 -11.85 16.12 -13.10
N ALA A 17 -12.97 16.04 -13.82
CA ALA A 17 -13.07 15.99 -15.30
C ALA A 17 -12.54 17.23 -16.08
N GLN A 18 -11.64 18.02 -15.49
CA GLN A 18 -11.11 19.28 -16.01
C GLN A 18 -9.76 19.15 -16.73
N GLY A 19 -9.09 17.99 -16.63
CA GLY A 19 -7.77 17.73 -17.24
C GLY A 19 -6.62 18.51 -16.58
N GLY A 20 -5.39 18.08 -16.83
CA GLY A 20 -4.19 18.73 -16.30
C GLY A 20 -2.92 17.97 -16.62
N ILE A 21 -1.78 18.57 -16.30
CA ILE A 21 -0.45 17.95 -16.41
C ILE A 21 0.31 18.12 -15.09
N PHE A 22 1.03 17.08 -14.70
CA PHE A 22 1.97 17.08 -13.58
C PHE A 22 3.34 16.68 -14.12
N ILE A 23 4.35 17.51 -13.90
CA ILE A 23 5.72 17.33 -14.37
C ILE A 23 6.63 17.29 -13.15
N MET A 24 7.58 16.36 -13.17
CA MET A 24 8.56 16.16 -12.10
C MET A 24 9.95 15.99 -12.72
N THR A 25 10.99 16.26 -11.94
CA THR A 25 12.38 15.99 -12.31
C THR A 25 12.64 14.49 -12.37
N GLY A 26 13.44 14.04 -13.35
CA GLY A 26 13.75 12.61 -13.52
C GLY A 26 14.89 12.08 -12.64
N ASP A 27 15.70 12.97 -12.07
CA ASP A 27 16.90 12.68 -11.27
C ASP A 27 16.69 12.81 -9.76
N VAL A 28 15.46 13.17 -9.35
CA VAL A 28 15.10 13.31 -7.94
C VAL A 28 13.80 12.57 -7.67
N LEU A 29 13.79 11.75 -6.62
CA LEU A 29 12.58 11.13 -6.10
C LEU A 29 12.06 11.98 -4.92
N PRO A 30 10.91 12.65 -5.08
CA PRO A 30 10.33 13.42 -4.00
C PRO A 30 9.59 12.49 -3.04
N CYS A 31 9.79 12.72 -1.75
CA CYS A 31 9.16 11.97 -0.66
C CYS A 31 8.44 12.97 0.26
N PHE A 32 7.11 13.04 0.13
CA PHE A 32 6.21 13.86 0.93
C PHE A 32 4.79 13.25 0.94
N ASP A 33 3.94 13.65 1.87
CA ASP A 33 2.55 13.20 1.89
C ASP A 33 1.72 13.93 0.82
N ALA A 34 1.48 13.25 -0.31
CA ALA A 34 0.69 13.79 -1.41
C ALA A 34 -0.76 14.12 -1.02
N SER A 35 -1.27 13.61 0.11
CA SER A 35 -2.60 13.98 0.61
C SER A 35 -2.67 15.43 1.12
N ASN A 36 -1.52 16.06 1.42
CA ASN A 36 -1.46 17.47 1.79
C ASN A 36 -1.34 18.41 0.57
N LEU A 37 -1.14 17.87 -0.64
CA LEU A 37 -0.86 18.66 -1.85
C LEU A 37 -2.08 19.47 -2.31
N VAL A 38 -2.09 20.77 -2.01
CA VAL A 38 -3.13 21.69 -2.49
C VAL A 38 -2.71 22.28 -3.83
N LEU A 39 -3.53 22.07 -4.87
CA LEU A 39 -3.31 22.63 -6.21
C LEU A 39 -4.41 23.63 -6.55
N PRO A 40 -4.09 24.75 -7.21
CA PRO A 40 -5.09 25.70 -7.67
C PRO A 40 -5.96 25.08 -8.77
N GLU A 41 -7.25 25.44 -8.80
CA GLU A 41 -8.18 24.88 -9.78
C GLU A 41 -7.88 25.30 -11.22
N ASP A 42 -7.48 26.56 -11.43
CA ASP A 42 -7.38 27.20 -12.75
C ASP A 42 -6.02 27.84 -13.05
N ALA A 43 -4.93 27.31 -12.46
CA ALA A 43 -3.60 27.89 -12.62
C ALA A 43 -2.48 26.83 -12.66
N ALA A 44 -1.27 27.30 -12.94
CA ALA A 44 -0.06 26.52 -12.71
C ALA A 44 0.35 26.61 -11.22
N CYS A 45 0.99 25.56 -10.73
CA CYS A 45 1.56 25.48 -9.39
C CYS A 45 2.96 24.88 -9.44
N ILE A 46 3.91 25.48 -8.72
CA ILE A 46 5.23 24.92 -8.42
C ILE A 46 5.20 24.37 -7.00
N VAL A 47 5.81 23.21 -6.75
CA VAL A 47 5.97 22.70 -5.38
C VAL A 47 7.32 23.17 -4.86
N THR A 48 7.34 23.63 -3.61
CA THR A 48 8.52 24.20 -2.96
C THR A 48 8.72 23.63 -1.57
N VAL A 49 9.96 23.67 -1.09
CA VAL A 49 10.32 23.30 0.28
C VAL A 49 11.23 24.36 0.89
N PRO A 50 11.04 24.75 2.16
CA PRO A 50 11.96 25.64 2.84
C PRO A 50 13.31 24.97 3.09
N THR A 51 14.39 25.57 2.61
CA THR A 51 15.76 25.06 2.77
C THR A 51 16.72 26.12 3.30
N THR A 52 17.90 25.68 3.73
CA THR A 52 18.96 26.56 4.22
C THR A 52 19.59 27.37 3.07
N LEU A 53 20.14 28.54 3.38
CA LEU A 53 20.64 29.48 2.37
C LEU A 53 21.84 28.94 1.57
N ASP A 54 22.65 28.06 2.15
CA ASP A 54 23.76 27.38 1.49
C ASP A 54 23.29 26.39 0.41
N VAL A 55 22.21 25.65 0.69
CA VAL A 55 21.56 24.78 -0.30
C VAL A 55 20.88 25.64 -1.36
N ALA A 56 20.10 26.64 -0.97
CA ALA A 56 19.41 27.54 -1.88
C ALA A 56 20.35 28.24 -2.87
N ALA A 57 21.57 28.58 -2.44
CA ALA A 57 22.53 29.26 -3.29
C ALA A 57 23.03 28.43 -4.48
N ASN A 58 22.88 27.10 -4.40
CA ASN A 58 23.30 26.17 -5.45
C ASN A 58 22.14 25.69 -6.34
N HIS A 59 20.91 26.16 -6.10
CA HIS A 59 19.69 25.63 -6.70
C HIS A 59 18.72 26.75 -7.18
N GLY A 60 17.62 26.35 -7.80
CA GLY A 60 16.52 27.25 -8.13
C GLY A 60 15.75 27.67 -6.87
N VAL A 61 15.39 28.95 -6.77
CA VAL A 61 14.67 29.52 -5.62
C VAL A 61 13.43 30.27 -6.11
N VAL A 62 12.30 30.02 -5.45
CA VAL A 62 11.02 30.66 -5.72
C VAL A 62 10.82 31.82 -4.76
N VAL A 63 10.45 32.99 -5.27
CA VAL A 63 10.07 34.14 -4.45
C VAL A 63 8.55 34.21 -4.39
N ALA A 64 7.99 33.83 -3.25
CA ALA A 64 6.56 33.86 -3.00
C ALA A 64 6.09 35.26 -2.56
N SER A 65 4.87 35.62 -2.98
CA SER A 65 4.26 36.91 -2.66
C SER A 65 3.82 36.99 -1.21
N LYS A 66 4.04 38.15 -0.58
CA LYS A 66 3.70 38.40 0.83
C LYS A 66 2.23 38.74 1.07
N ASP A 67 1.49 39.19 0.04
CA ASP A 67 0.16 39.78 0.18
C ASP A 67 -0.99 38.93 -0.43
N GLY A 68 -0.74 37.67 -0.83
CA GLY A 68 -1.60 36.96 -1.79
C GLY A 68 -1.94 35.49 -1.54
N GLY A 69 -1.93 35.00 -0.29
CA GLY A 69 -2.37 33.62 0.01
C GLY A 69 -3.89 33.44 -0.16
N ILE A 70 -4.31 32.38 -0.86
CA ILE A 70 -5.73 32.05 -1.08
C ILE A 70 -6.38 31.47 0.19
N ASP A 71 -5.59 30.90 1.10
CA ASP A 71 -6.03 30.47 2.43
C ASP A 71 -5.25 31.22 3.51
N ARG A 72 -5.94 32.03 4.31
CA ARG A 72 -5.35 32.77 5.43
C ARG A 72 -5.11 31.91 6.68
N GLU A 73 -5.66 30.70 6.71
CA GLU A 73 -5.55 29.80 7.87
C GLU A 73 -4.47 28.72 7.71
N ASN A 74 -3.99 28.46 6.49
CA ASN A 74 -2.85 27.59 6.22
C ASN A 74 -2.02 28.19 5.06
N TYR A 75 -0.77 28.59 5.34
CA TYR A 75 0.19 29.24 4.43
C TYR A 75 0.62 28.42 3.20
N SER A 76 -0.18 27.48 2.73
CA SER A 76 0.26 26.45 1.78
C SER A 76 0.38 26.95 0.36
N LEU A 77 -0.45 27.88 -0.12
CA LEU A 77 -0.46 28.33 -1.52
C LEU A 77 -0.23 29.85 -1.66
N CYS A 78 0.90 30.24 -2.25
CA CYS A 78 1.29 31.64 -2.44
C CYS A 78 1.58 31.96 -3.91
N LEU A 79 1.28 33.16 -4.37
CA LEU A 79 1.58 33.58 -5.73
C LEU A 79 3.10 33.69 -5.96
N VAL A 80 3.62 33.30 -7.13
CA VAL A 80 5.04 33.45 -7.44
C VAL A 80 5.31 34.84 -8.02
N ASP A 81 6.14 35.62 -7.36
CA ASP A 81 6.54 36.95 -7.81
C ASP A 81 7.82 36.90 -8.64
N ASN A 82 8.77 36.01 -8.30
CA ASN A 82 10.01 35.85 -9.04
C ASN A 82 10.58 34.42 -8.90
N LEU A 83 11.55 34.11 -9.77
CA LEU A 83 12.38 32.90 -9.71
C LEU A 83 13.85 33.31 -9.68
N MET A 84 14.73 32.57 -9.03
CA MET A 84 16.16 32.84 -9.01
C MET A 84 16.91 31.55 -9.29
N GLN A 85 17.92 31.59 -10.15
CA GLN A 85 18.66 30.38 -10.56
C GLN A 85 20.06 30.44 -10.01
N LYS A 86 20.36 29.53 -9.06
CA LYS A 86 21.65 29.45 -8.34
C LYS A 86 22.13 30.81 -7.81
N PRO A 87 21.29 31.53 -7.04
CA PRO A 87 21.61 32.86 -6.58
C PRO A 87 22.71 32.83 -5.51
N THR A 88 23.51 33.87 -5.43
CA THR A 88 24.36 34.12 -4.25
C THR A 88 23.50 34.49 -3.04
N VAL A 89 24.05 34.35 -1.84
CA VAL A 89 23.34 34.76 -0.61
C VAL A 89 22.99 36.26 -0.62
N SER A 90 23.82 37.12 -1.25
CA SER A 90 23.48 38.55 -1.42
C SER A 90 22.26 38.74 -2.32
N GLU A 91 22.21 38.01 -3.44
CA GLU A 91 21.07 38.07 -4.36
C GLU A 91 19.79 37.56 -3.72
N LEU A 92 19.85 36.55 -2.84
CA LEU A 92 18.69 36.08 -2.07
C LEU A 92 18.11 37.18 -1.17
N VAL A 93 18.98 37.96 -0.51
CA VAL A 93 18.57 39.08 0.36
C VAL A 93 17.96 40.20 -0.48
N GLU A 94 18.65 40.62 -1.55
CA GLU A 94 18.20 41.70 -2.45
C GLU A 94 16.90 41.34 -3.18
N GLY A 95 16.73 40.07 -3.54
CA GLY A 95 15.55 39.53 -4.19
C GLY A 95 14.37 39.25 -3.25
N HIS A 96 14.47 39.57 -1.96
CA HIS A 96 13.46 39.28 -0.94
C HIS A 96 13.03 37.81 -0.88
N ALA A 97 13.96 36.88 -1.13
CA ALA A 97 13.70 35.45 -1.22
C ALA A 97 13.75 34.70 0.13
N ILE A 98 14.04 35.42 1.22
CA ILE A 98 14.21 34.86 2.57
C ILE A 98 12.89 34.99 3.33
N LEU A 99 12.43 33.86 3.86
CA LEU A 99 11.25 33.73 4.72
C LEU A 99 11.52 34.26 6.14
N ASP A 100 10.45 34.45 6.91
CA ASP A 100 10.54 34.97 8.29
C ASP A 100 11.32 34.05 9.24
N ASP A 101 11.47 32.77 8.90
CA ASP A 101 12.25 31.78 9.65
C ASP A 101 13.74 31.70 9.21
N GLY A 102 14.16 32.55 8.27
CA GLY A 102 15.53 32.61 7.75
C GLY A 102 15.86 31.61 6.65
N ARG A 103 14.89 30.83 6.16
CA ARG A 103 15.06 29.89 5.04
C ARG A 103 14.65 30.50 3.70
N ALA A 104 14.94 29.82 2.60
CA ALA A 104 14.46 30.18 1.26
C ALA A 104 13.62 29.04 0.66
N LEU A 105 12.65 29.37 -0.21
CA LEU A 105 11.82 28.38 -0.89
C LEU A 105 12.57 27.77 -2.07
N LEU A 106 13.02 26.53 -1.92
CA LEU A 106 13.68 25.77 -2.98
C LEU A 106 12.66 25.37 -4.05
N ASP A 107 13.04 25.55 -5.31
CA ASP A 107 12.36 24.94 -6.44
C ASP A 107 12.62 23.43 -6.45
N THR A 108 11.56 22.64 -6.27
CA THR A 108 11.64 21.16 -6.28
C THR A 108 11.69 20.56 -7.69
N GLY A 109 11.47 21.37 -8.73
CA GLY A 109 11.31 20.91 -10.10
C GLY A 109 10.00 20.19 -10.39
N ILE A 110 9.05 20.25 -9.45
CA ILE A 110 7.69 19.74 -9.62
C ILE A 110 6.75 20.88 -9.99
N ILE A 111 6.07 20.73 -11.12
CA ILE A 111 5.03 21.67 -11.56
C ILE A 111 3.75 20.94 -11.94
N ALA A 112 2.63 21.52 -11.55
CA ALA A 112 1.29 21.13 -11.95
C ALA A 112 0.67 22.25 -12.77
N ALA A 113 -0.08 21.94 -13.83
CA ALA A 113 -0.94 22.92 -14.52
C ALA A 113 -2.34 22.35 -14.69
N ARG A 114 -3.34 23.12 -14.23
CA ARG A 114 -4.76 22.78 -14.27
C ARG A 114 -5.57 23.88 -14.96
N GLY A 115 -6.81 23.55 -15.33
CA GLY A 115 -7.76 24.49 -15.92
C GLY A 115 -7.20 25.26 -17.12
N LYS A 116 -7.16 26.59 -17.02
CA LYS A 116 -6.79 27.51 -18.09
C LYS A 116 -5.32 27.43 -18.44
N ALA A 117 -4.45 27.27 -17.45
CA ALA A 117 -3.02 27.06 -17.69
C ALA A 117 -2.78 25.78 -18.51
N TRP A 118 -3.50 24.71 -18.21
CA TRP A 118 -3.49 23.47 -19.01
C TRP A 118 -4.04 23.68 -20.43
N GLN A 119 -5.19 24.35 -20.57
CA GLN A 119 -5.78 24.64 -21.88
C GLN A 119 -4.84 25.45 -22.78
N ASP A 120 -4.16 26.45 -22.22
CA ASP A 120 -3.23 27.31 -22.97
C ASP A 120 -1.99 26.50 -23.42
N LEU A 121 -1.48 25.58 -22.59
CA LEU A 121 -0.42 24.63 -22.96
C LEU A 121 -0.83 23.70 -24.10
N VAL A 122 -2.00 23.06 -24.00
CA VAL A 122 -2.51 22.17 -25.06
C VAL A 122 -2.74 22.94 -26.35
N THR A 123 -3.27 24.15 -26.27
CA THR A 123 -3.49 25.03 -27.42
C THR A 123 -2.17 25.38 -28.10
N LEU A 124 -1.13 25.71 -27.33
CA LEU A 124 0.21 25.96 -27.84
C LEU A 124 0.79 24.72 -28.54
N ALA A 125 0.70 23.55 -27.89
CA ALA A 125 1.20 22.29 -28.43
C ALA A 125 0.50 21.92 -29.74
N HIS A 126 -0.84 22.05 -29.80
CA HIS A 126 -1.63 21.71 -30.99
C HIS A 126 -1.41 22.69 -32.14
N SER A 127 -1.43 24.00 -31.86
CA SER A 127 -1.34 25.05 -32.90
C SER A 127 0.06 25.24 -33.46
N SER A 128 1.10 25.04 -32.64
CA SER A 128 2.47 25.46 -32.96
C SER A 128 3.55 24.43 -32.63
N GLY A 129 3.22 23.27 -32.05
CA GLY A 129 4.21 22.29 -31.58
C GLY A 129 5.16 21.81 -32.68
N HIS A 130 4.63 21.36 -33.82
CA HIS A 130 5.47 20.87 -34.92
C HIS A 130 6.39 21.95 -35.51
N THR A 131 5.91 23.20 -35.61
CA THR A 131 6.72 24.30 -36.12
C THR A 131 7.81 24.73 -35.14
N MET A 132 7.51 24.74 -33.84
CA MET A 132 8.46 25.02 -32.76
C MET A 132 9.57 23.96 -32.70
N ILE A 133 9.23 22.67 -32.77
CA ILE A 133 10.21 21.57 -32.79
C ILE A 133 11.12 21.69 -34.02
N LYS A 134 10.53 21.92 -35.20
CA LYS A 134 11.30 22.10 -36.44
C LYS A 134 12.26 23.31 -36.36
N GLU A 135 11.83 24.41 -35.75
CA GLU A 135 12.65 25.61 -35.54
C GLU A 135 13.84 25.32 -34.62
N LEU A 136 13.64 24.59 -33.52
CA LEU A 136 14.73 24.18 -32.62
C LEU A 136 15.72 23.25 -33.32
N MET A 137 15.23 22.23 -34.03
CA MET A 137 16.07 21.29 -34.78
C MET A 137 16.90 21.98 -35.87
N THR A 138 16.29 22.95 -36.57
CA THR A 138 16.98 23.70 -37.65
C THR A 138 17.99 24.69 -37.10
N SER A 139 17.64 25.39 -36.01
CA SER A 139 18.52 26.40 -35.40
C SER A 139 19.60 25.83 -34.48
N LYS A 140 19.48 24.54 -34.10
CA LYS A 140 20.32 23.86 -33.10
C LYS A 140 20.41 24.63 -31.77
N LYS A 141 19.34 25.37 -31.43
CA LYS A 141 19.24 26.09 -30.16
C LYS A 141 18.59 25.21 -29.11
N GLU A 142 19.04 25.33 -27.88
CA GLU A 142 18.56 24.54 -26.74
C GLU A 142 17.45 25.27 -25.98
N LEU A 143 16.34 24.58 -25.76
CA LEU A 143 15.22 25.01 -24.92
C LEU A 143 15.21 24.16 -23.64
N SER A 144 15.09 24.80 -22.48
CA SER A 144 14.85 24.12 -21.21
C SER A 144 13.33 24.00 -21.05
N LEU A 145 12.79 22.79 -21.24
CA LEU A 145 11.34 22.58 -21.16
C LEU A 145 10.78 23.04 -19.82
N TYR A 146 11.52 22.80 -18.74
CA TYR A 146 11.14 23.23 -17.41
C TYR A 146 11.28 24.75 -17.25
N GLU A 147 12.50 25.29 -17.30
CA GLU A 147 12.78 26.68 -16.94
C GLU A 147 12.05 27.68 -17.83
N ASP A 148 11.99 27.41 -19.15
CA ASP A 148 11.40 28.35 -20.11
C ASP A 148 9.86 28.36 -20.01
N LEU A 149 9.21 27.24 -19.62
CA LEU A 149 7.78 27.19 -19.37
C LEU A 149 7.41 27.90 -18.06
N VAL A 150 8.11 27.59 -16.97
CA VAL A 150 7.84 28.21 -15.66
C VAL A 150 8.07 29.72 -15.74
N ALA A 151 9.14 30.16 -16.41
CA ALA A 151 9.41 31.58 -16.65
C ALA A 151 8.30 32.29 -17.44
N ALA A 152 7.53 31.59 -18.27
CA ALA A 152 6.44 32.19 -19.04
C ALA A 152 5.28 32.64 -18.12
N TRP A 153 5.02 31.90 -17.03
CA TRP A 153 3.99 32.23 -16.04
C TRP A 153 4.44 33.22 -14.95
N VAL A 154 5.72 33.61 -14.95
CA VAL A 154 6.29 34.56 -13.98
C VAL A 154 6.66 35.87 -14.69
N PRO A 155 5.85 36.95 -14.55
CA PRO A 155 6.07 38.21 -15.25
C PRO A 155 7.48 38.80 -15.07
N ALA A 156 8.08 38.66 -13.89
CA ALA A 156 9.44 39.11 -13.61
C ALA A 156 10.52 38.46 -14.50
N LYS A 157 10.22 37.32 -15.15
CA LYS A 157 11.11 36.60 -16.06
C LYS A 157 10.87 36.86 -17.54
N HIS A 158 9.87 37.65 -17.91
CA HIS A 158 9.54 37.87 -19.33
C HIS A 158 10.66 38.54 -20.12
N GLU A 159 11.44 39.44 -19.50
CA GLU A 159 12.58 40.07 -20.18
C GLU A 159 13.69 39.07 -20.48
N TRP A 160 14.04 38.23 -19.49
CA TRP A 160 15.00 37.14 -19.65
C TRP A 160 14.53 36.12 -20.70
N LEU A 161 13.27 35.67 -20.59
CA LEU A 161 12.69 34.66 -21.47
C LEU A 161 12.60 35.16 -22.92
N ARG A 162 12.35 36.45 -23.15
CA ARG A 162 12.25 37.02 -24.52
C ARG A 162 13.50 36.78 -25.37
N ASN A 163 14.67 36.63 -24.73
CA ASN A 163 15.96 36.41 -25.37
C ASN A 163 16.28 34.90 -25.57
N ARG A 164 15.50 34.00 -24.95
CA ARG A 164 15.62 32.55 -25.09
C ARG A 164 14.96 32.06 -26.39
N PRO A 165 15.33 30.87 -26.90
CA PRO A 165 14.65 30.24 -28.03
C PRO A 165 13.15 30.15 -27.78
N LEU A 166 12.32 30.53 -28.76
CA LEU A 166 10.86 30.50 -28.69
C LEU A 166 10.22 31.38 -27.59
N GLY A 167 10.99 32.14 -26.80
CA GLY A 167 10.48 32.85 -25.63
C GLY A 167 9.36 33.85 -25.90
N LYS A 168 9.40 34.58 -27.03
CA LYS A 168 8.30 35.47 -27.45
C LYS A 168 6.98 34.70 -27.67
N LYS A 169 7.05 33.49 -28.21
CA LYS A 169 5.87 32.64 -28.44
C LYS A 169 5.34 32.10 -27.11
N LEU A 170 6.24 31.67 -26.21
CA LEU A 170 5.88 31.20 -24.88
C LEU A 170 5.19 32.30 -24.06
N ILE A 171 5.75 33.51 -24.02
CA ILE A 171 5.13 34.65 -23.31
C ILE A 171 3.75 34.98 -23.89
N ALA A 172 3.61 35.00 -25.21
CA ALA A 172 2.33 35.31 -25.85
C ALA A 172 1.23 34.28 -25.56
N ALA A 173 1.60 33.00 -25.47
CA ALA A 173 0.68 31.90 -25.22
C ALA A 173 0.34 31.71 -23.73
N LEU A 174 1.36 31.76 -22.86
CA LEU A 174 1.24 31.33 -21.46
C LEU A 174 1.26 32.50 -20.47
N GLY A 175 1.85 33.65 -20.84
CA GLY A 175 2.10 34.77 -19.93
C GLY A 175 0.86 35.54 -19.48
N LYS A 176 -0.34 35.12 -19.88
CA LYS A 176 -1.62 35.62 -19.34
C LYS A 176 -1.97 34.97 -18.00
N GLN A 177 -1.46 33.77 -17.75
CA GLN A 177 -1.67 33.05 -16.50
C GLN A 177 -0.57 33.38 -15.50
N ARG A 178 -0.89 33.24 -14.22
CA ARG A 178 0.10 33.29 -13.13
C ARG A 178 0.34 31.89 -12.58
N ILE A 179 1.47 31.72 -11.91
CA ILE A 179 1.83 30.48 -11.20
C ILE A 179 1.83 30.72 -9.69
N PHE A 180 1.37 29.70 -8.96
CA PHE A 180 1.37 29.64 -7.50
C PHE A 180 2.46 28.69 -7.00
N SER A 181 2.85 28.83 -5.75
CA SER A 181 3.81 28.02 -5.03
C SER A 181 3.07 27.30 -3.92
N PHE A 182 3.10 25.96 -3.95
CA PHE A 182 2.68 25.13 -2.84
C PHE A 182 3.90 24.81 -1.97
N CYS A 183 3.87 25.17 -0.68
CA CYS A 183 4.97 24.91 0.24
C CYS A 183 4.70 23.65 1.07
N SER A 184 5.55 22.62 0.91
CA SER A 184 5.52 21.39 1.70
C SER A 184 6.69 21.38 2.68
N TYR A 185 6.38 21.31 3.97
CA TYR A 185 7.36 21.30 5.07
C TYR A 185 7.88 19.90 5.39
N ASP A 186 7.13 18.87 4.99
CA ASP A 186 7.44 17.45 5.12
C ASP A 186 8.20 16.88 3.90
N PHE A 187 8.58 17.75 2.97
CA PHE A 187 9.22 17.36 1.73
C PHE A 187 10.67 16.93 1.92
N SER A 188 11.03 15.77 1.37
CA SER A 188 12.41 15.32 1.28
C SER A 188 12.79 14.93 -0.15
N PHE A 189 14.03 15.24 -0.53
CA PHE A 189 14.60 14.86 -1.81
C PHE A 189 15.51 13.66 -1.65
N LEU A 190 15.33 12.67 -2.51
CA LEU A 190 16.36 11.67 -2.78
C LEU A 190 16.96 12.01 -4.15
N HIS A 191 18.16 12.58 -4.14
CA HIS A 191 18.89 12.98 -5.35
C HIS A 191 19.69 11.78 -5.85
N PHE A 192 19.49 11.36 -7.10
CA PHE A 192 20.20 10.22 -7.69
C PHE A 192 21.20 10.69 -8.76
N GLY A 193 21.85 11.83 -8.53
CA GLY A 193 22.79 12.43 -9.48
C GLY A 193 24.14 11.73 -9.55
N THR A 194 24.53 11.01 -8.49
CA THR A 194 25.75 10.18 -8.48
C THR A 194 25.50 8.79 -7.91
N SER A 195 26.34 7.83 -8.30
CA SER A 195 26.34 6.48 -7.74
C SER A 195 26.47 6.45 -6.21
N VAL A 196 27.22 7.39 -5.61
CA VAL A 196 27.38 7.49 -4.15
C VAL A 196 26.07 7.87 -3.49
N GLU A 197 25.35 8.86 -4.03
CA GLU A 197 24.06 9.29 -3.48
C GLU A 197 23.03 8.16 -3.52
N VAL A 198 23.05 7.32 -4.58
CA VAL A 198 22.21 6.11 -4.65
C VAL A 198 22.47 5.20 -3.44
N LEU A 199 23.73 4.95 -3.10
CA LEU A 199 24.08 4.11 -1.94
C LEU A 199 23.70 4.79 -0.61
N ASP A 200 23.98 6.08 -0.45
CA ASP A 200 23.67 6.83 0.76
C ASP A 200 22.16 6.81 1.06
N HIS A 201 21.33 6.96 0.02
CA HIS A 201 19.87 6.88 0.15
C HIS A 201 19.38 5.49 0.54
N LEU A 202 19.97 4.44 -0.03
CA LEU A 202 19.59 3.07 0.30
C LEU A 202 20.16 2.56 1.64
N ALA A 203 21.24 3.17 2.15
CA ALA A 203 21.84 2.86 3.45
C ALA A 203 21.22 3.67 4.60
N GLY A 204 20.69 4.87 4.31
CA GLY A 204 20.16 5.80 5.30
C GLY A 204 18.77 5.46 5.87
N SER A 205 18.11 6.47 6.43
CA SER A 205 16.79 6.35 7.09
C SER A 205 15.67 5.81 6.19
N TYR A 206 15.86 5.89 4.87
CA TYR A 206 14.92 5.41 3.86
C TYR A 206 15.08 3.91 3.53
N SER A 207 16.10 3.24 4.08
CA SER A 207 16.37 1.81 3.85
C SER A 207 15.21 0.88 4.25
N GLY A 208 14.36 1.32 5.18
CA GLY A 208 13.13 0.60 5.55
C GLY A 208 12.06 0.54 4.44
N LEU A 209 12.14 1.39 3.41
CA LEU A 209 11.07 1.56 2.41
C LEU A 209 11.14 0.63 1.19
N VAL A 210 12.33 0.11 0.86
CA VAL A 210 12.55 -0.75 -0.33
C VAL A 210 12.88 -2.19 0.10
N GLY A 211 13.30 -2.38 1.35
CA GLY A 211 13.85 -3.65 1.82
C GLY A 211 15.20 -3.93 1.15
N ARG A 212 16.11 -4.60 1.88
CA ARG A 212 17.45 -4.89 1.35
C ARG A 212 17.50 -6.06 0.37
N ARG A 213 16.42 -6.84 0.28
CA ARG A 213 16.31 -8.04 -0.54
C ARG A 213 14.92 -8.06 -1.16
N HIS A 214 14.83 -7.79 -2.46
CA HIS A 214 13.55 -7.71 -3.17
C HIS A 214 13.68 -8.40 -4.53
N MET A 215 12.67 -9.19 -4.90
CA MET A 215 12.67 -10.03 -6.11
C MET A 215 14.06 -10.64 -6.34
N CYS A 216 14.54 -11.50 -5.45
CA CYS A 216 15.88 -12.08 -5.58
C CYS A 216 15.87 -13.57 -5.28
N SER A 217 16.74 -14.31 -5.95
CA SER A 217 17.00 -15.73 -5.71
C SER A 217 18.42 -15.86 -5.17
N LEU A 218 18.53 -16.29 -3.92
CA LEU A 218 19.78 -16.40 -3.17
C LEU A 218 19.93 -17.85 -2.70
N PRO A 219 21.14 -18.41 -2.71
CA PRO A 219 21.38 -19.74 -2.16
C PRO A 219 21.39 -19.67 -0.63
N GLU A 220 21.48 -20.83 0.03
CA GLU A 220 21.66 -20.88 1.49
C GLU A 220 22.89 -20.06 1.92
N THR A 221 22.82 -19.45 3.10
CA THR A 221 23.87 -18.55 3.62
C THR A 221 25.24 -19.22 3.81
N THR A 222 25.30 -20.56 3.76
CA THR A 222 26.54 -21.33 3.80
C THR A 222 27.24 -21.43 2.44
N ALA A 223 26.52 -21.13 1.35
CA ALA A 223 26.98 -21.27 -0.03
C ALA A 223 27.31 -19.94 -0.72
N CYS A 224 26.97 -18.81 -0.11
CA CYS A 224 27.34 -17.45 -0.54
C CYS A 224 27.69 -16.58 0.68
N ASP A 225 28.53 -15.57 0.48
CA ASP A 225 28.93 -14.63 1.54
C ASP A 225 28.42 -13.22 1.19
N ILE A 226 27.16 -12.95 1.55
CA ILE A 226 26.48 -11.68 1.26
C ILE A 226 26.30 -10.91 2.57
N ALA A 227 26.93 -9.75 2.66
CA ALA A 227 26.82 -8.88 3.83
C ALA A 227 25.35 -8.54 4.17
N ALA A 228 25.04 -8.40 5.46
CA ALA A 228 23.67 -8.08 5.91
C ALA A 228 23.19 -6.70 5.43
N THR A 229 24.11 -5.76 5.23
CA THR A 229 23.84 -4.40 4.74
C THR A 229 23.80 -4.30 3.21
N ALA A 230 24.28 -5.32 2.48
CA ALA A 230 24.17 -5.35 1.03
C ALA A 230 22.70 -5.36 0.57
N ILE A 231 22.46 -4.66 -0.53
CA ILE A 231 21.14 -4.46 -1.13
C ILE A 231 21.09 -5.24 -2.44
N ILE A 232 20.22 -6.24 -2.50
CA ILE A 232 20.08 -7.14 -3.63
C ILE A 232 18.66 -7.03 -4.18
N LEU A 233 18.53 -6.52 -5.39
CA LEU A 233 17.26 -6.17 -6.02
C LEU A 233 17.17 -6.82 -7.41
N SER A 234 16.07 -7.49 -7.73
CA SER A 234 15.85 -8.10 -9.06
C SER A 234 17.05 -8.94 -9.52
N THR A 235 17.63 -9.76 -8.63
CA THR A 235 18.93 -10.40 -8.88
C THR A 235 18.91 -11.89 -8.52
N LYS A 236 19.56 -12.71 -9.36
CA LYS A 236 19.83 -14.12 -9.09
C LYS A 236 21.30 -14.32 -8.74
N ILE A 237 21.57 -14.82 -7.54
CA ILE A 237 22.92 -15.15 -7.06
C ILE A 237 23.01 -16.66 -6.90
N SER A 238 24.09 -17.26 -7.39
CA SER A 238 24.40 -18.68 -7.17
C SER A 238 25.50 -18.86 -6.12
N SER A 239 25.80 -20.11 -5.77
CA SER A 239 26.88 -20.42 -4.84
C SER A 239 28.24 -19.93 -5.34
N GLY A 240 29.12 -19.56 -4.41
CA GLY A 240 30.47 -19.06 -4.71
C GLY A 240 30.59 -17.55 -4.98
N VAL A 241 29.48 -16.81 -4.89
CA VAL A 241 29.45 -15.34 -4.96
C VAL A 241 29.58 -14.73 -3.56
N SER A 242 30.34 -13.64 -3.47
CA SER A 242 30.45 -12.81 -2.26
C SER A 242 30.16 -11.34 -2.57
N VAL A 243 29.46 -10.65 -1.65
CA VAL A 243 29.07 -9.25 -1.77
C VAL A 243 29.37 -8.53 -0.45
N GLY A 244 30.24 -7.52 -0.53
CA GLY A 244 30.67 -6.70 0.60
C GLY A 244 29.58 -5.78 1.15
N GLU A 245 29.92 -5.08 2.23
CA GLU A 245 29.01 -4.21 2.97
C GLU A 245 28.57 -3.01 2.13
N ASP A 246 27.33 -2.58 2.32
CA ASP A 246 26.76 -1.36 1.72
C ASP A 246 26.86 -1.31 0.18
N SER A 247 26.88 -2.48 -0.46
CA SER A 247 26.89 -2.64 -1.91
C SER A 247 25.48 -2.82 -2.48
N LEU A 248 25.27 -2.36 -3.70
CA LEU A 248 24.02 -2.53 -4.46
C LEU A 248 24.24 -3.48 -5.64
N VAL A 249 23.45 -4.54 -5.72
CA VAL A 249 23.36 -5.40 -6.91
C VAL A 249 21.93 -5.35 -7.42
N TYR A 250 21.77 -4.89 -8.67
CA TYR A 250 20.49 -4.68 -9.31
C TYR A 250 20.42 -5.37 -10.67
N ASP A 251 19.30 -6.02 -10.96
CA ASP A 251 18.97 -6.57 -12.29
C ASP A 251 20.07 -7.47 -12.88
N SER A 252 20.65 -8.35 -12.05
CA SER A 252 21.87 -9.09 -12.39
C SER A 252 21.73 -10.61 -12.16
N VAL A 253 22.47 -11.39 -12.93
CA VAL A 253 22.66 -12.83 -12.71
C VAL A 253 24.12 -13.10 -12.42
N LEU A 254 24.43 -13.53 -11.20
CA LEU A 254 25.81 -13.76 -10.76
C LEU A 254 26.01 -15.22 -10.39
N CYS A 255 26.80 -15.93 -11.20
CA CYS A 255 27.16 -17.33 -10.99
C CYS A 255 28.68 -17.55 -11.03
N GLY A 256 29.16 -18.48 -10.21
CA GLY A 256 30.57 -18.85 -10.13
C GLY A 256 31.36 -18.02 -9.11
N ARG A 257 32.70 -18.04 -9.22
CA ARG A 257 33.61 -17.37 -8.27
C ARG A 257 33.67 -15.86 -8.49
N ILE A 258 32.69 -15.13 -7.96
CA ILE A 258 32.59 -13.67 -8.05
C ILE A 258 32.76 -13.05 -6.66
N ARG A 259 33.60 -12.01 -6.56
CA ARG A 259 33.69 -11.17 -5.35
C ARG A 259 33.37 -9.72 -5.70
N ILE A 260 32.35 -9.19 -5.06
CA ILE A 260 31.98 -7.79 -5.12
C ILE A 260 32.43 -7.15 -3.80
N GLY A 261 33.31 -6.16 -3.90
CA GLY A 261 33.80 -5.38 -2.75
C GLY A 261 32.68 -4.60 -2.05
N SER A 262 33.06 -3.93 -0.97
CA SER A 262 32.16 -3.08 -0.18
C SER A 262 31.95 -1.73 -0.85
N GLN A 263 30.77 -1.14 -0.65
CA GLN A 263 30.35 0.11 -1.29
C GLN A 263 30.49 0.04 -2.82
N SER A 264 30.03 -1.04 -3.43
CA SER A 264 30.13 -1.24 -4.88
C SER A 264 28.75 -1.38 -5.51
N ILE A 265 28.63 -0.99 -6.79
CA ILE A 265 27.36 -1.03 -7.53
C ILE A 265 27.49 -1.94 -8.74
N VAL A 266 26.60 -2.90 -8.87
CA VAL A 266 26.51 -3.80 -10.02
C VAL A 266 25.11 -3.70 -10.62
N VAL A 267 25.01 -3.40 -11.92
CA VAL A 267 23.72 -3.23 -12.62
C VAL A 267 23.72 -3.97 -13.94
N GLY A 268 22.69 -4.80 -14.18
CA GLY A 268 22.45 -5.41 -15.48
C GLY A 268 23.43 -6.52 -15.86
N VAL A 269 24.32 -6.95 -14.95
CA VAL A 269 25.45 -7.83 -15.28
C VAL A 269 25.01 -9.30 -15.23
N ASN A 270 25.16 -10.00 -16.34
CA ASN A 270 24.72 -11.39 -16.48
C ASN A 270 25.89 -12.36 -16.69
N ILE A 271 26.42 -12.90 -15.60
CA ILE A 271 27.49 -13.91 -15.57
C ILE A 271 26.87 -15.26 -15.19
N SER A 272 26.69 -16.15 -16.17
CA SER A 272 26.19 -17.52 -15.98
C SER A 272 27.30 -18.57 -16.21
N GLU A 273 27.28 -19.68 -15.45
CA GLU A 273 28.14 -20.83 -15.73
C GLU A 273 27.60 -21.59 -16.96
N PHE A 274 28.43 -21.74 -18.01
CA PHE A 274 28.09 -22.58 -19.16
C PHE A 274 28.23 -24.08 -18.81
N HIS A 275 27.15 -24.84 -18.96
CA HIS A 275 27.20 -26.31 -19.03
C HIS A 275 27.30 -26.75 -20.50
N GLY A 276 28.53 -26.83 -21.04
CA GLY A 276 28.78 -27.33 -22.40
C GLY A 276 30.26 -27.50 -22.75
N TYR A 277 30.57 -28.52 -23.56
CA TYR A 277 31.91 -28.99 -23.96
C TYR A 277 32.69 -28.04 -24.90
N SER A 278 32.85 -26.76 -24.55
CA SER A 278 33.81 -25.86 -25.21
C SER A 278 34.59 -25.09 -24.14
N PRO A 279 35.90 -25.37 -23.96
CA PRO A 279 36.68 -24.78 -22.88
C PRO A 279 37.23 -23.43 -23.32
N GLN A 280 36.42 -22.37 -23.29
CA GLN A 280 36.96 -21.00 -23.34
C GLN A 280 36.21 -20.07 -22.38
N ILE A 281 36.90 -19.82 -21.26
CA ILE A 281 36.80 -18.67 -20.35
C ILE A 281 35.58 -18.72 -19.41
N ILE A 282 35.66 -19.25 -18.20
CA ILE A 282 36.62 -19.04 -17.12
C ILE A 282 37.26 -20.40 -16.81
N ASN A 283 38.59 -20.56 -16.93
CA ASN A 283 39.23 -21.75 -16.36
C ASN A 283 38.76 -21.84 -14.91
N GLY A 284 38.35 -23.01 -14.42
CA GLY A 284 37.78 -23.17 -13.09
C GLY A 284 38.61 -22.59 -11.93
N SER A 285 39.82 -22.07 -12.17
CA SER A 285 40.72 -21.36 -11.26
C SER A 285 40.61 -19.82 -11.19
N THR A 286 40.01 -19.10 -12.15
CA THR A 286 39.99 -17.62 -12.16
C THR A 286 38.74 -17.04 -11.48
N CYS A 287 38.94 -16.14 -10.53
CA CYS A 287 37.87 -15.48 -9.76
C CYS A 287 37.75 -14.03 -10.21
N PHE A 288 36.54 -13.60 -10.60
CA PHE A 288 36.31 -12.17 -10.89
C PHE A 288 36.19 -11.40 -9.58
N THR A 289 36.93 -10.30 -9.46
CA THR A 289 36.90 -9.43 -8.27
C THR A 289 36.66 -7.98 -8.69
N LEU A 290 35.50 -7.45 -8.30
CA LEU A 290 35.21 -6.02 -8.33
C LEU A 290 35.70 -5.43 -7.00
N PRO A 291 36.67 -4.50 -6.98
CA PRO A 291 37.18 -3.92 -5.75
C PRO A 291 36.12 -3.10 -4.99
N ASP A 292 36.45 -2.68 -3.77
CA ASP A 292 35.63 -1.75 -3.00
C ASP A 292 35.47 -0.43 -3.74
N ARG A 293 34.32 0.25 -3.58
CA ARG A 293 34.07 1.58 -4.17
C ARG A 293 34.10 1.60 -5.69
N HIS A 294 33.63 0.53 -6.34
CA HIS A 294 33.59 0.42 -7.80
C HIS A 294 32.19 0.14 -8.35
N CYS A 295 31.96 0.62 -9.56
CA CYS A 295 30.75 0.35 -10.33
C CYS A 295 31.04 -0.63 -11.47
N LEU A 296 30.05 -1.47 -11.78
CA LEU A 296 30.08 -2.39 -12.90
C LEU A 296 28.71 -2.45 -13.58
N TRP A 297 28.64 -2.07 -14.85
CA TRP A 297 27.40 -2.05 -15.61
C TRP A 297 27.56 -2.74 -16.96
N GLU A 298 26.57 -3.54 -17.35
CA GLU A 298 26.51 -4.11 -18.69
C GLU A 298 25.44 -3.39 -19.52
N VAL A 299 25.82 -2.91 -20.72
CA VAL A 299 24.96 -2.07 -21.55
C VAL A 299 24.87 -2.62 -22.98
N PRO A 300 23.67 -2.85 -23.54
CA PRO A 300 23.50 -3.24 -24.94
C PRO A 300 23.68 -2.06 -25.89
N LEU A 301 24.29 -2.32 -27.05
CA LEU A 301 24.50 -1.33 -28.10
C LEU A 301 23.49 -1.49 -29.25
N VAL A 302 23.07 -0.37 -29.84
CA VAL A 302 22.15 -0.31 -30.99
C VAL A 302 22.72 -1.09 -32.20
N ASN A 303 21.84 -1.65 -33.02
CA ASN A 303 22.15 -2.43 -34.23
C ASN A 303 22.88 -3.77 -33.95
N SER A 304 22.64 -4.39 -32.80
CA SER A 304 23.27 -5.65 -32.40
C SER A 304 24.81 -5.59 -32.40
N ALA A 305 25.39 -4.40 -32.16
CA ALA A 305 26.84 -4.19 -32.11
C ALA A 305 27.52 -4.89 -30.91
N GLY A 306 26.77 -5.59 -30.07
CA GLY A 306 27.24 -6.31 -28.89
C GLY A 306 26.79 -5.65 -27.59
N ARG A 307 27.37 -6.09 -26.48
CA ARG A 307 27.25 -5.47 -25.16
C ARG A 307 28.60 -4.92 -24.74
N VAL A 308 28.58 -3.93 -23.84
CA VAL A 308 29.78 -3.32 -23.27
C VAL A 308 29.69 -3.36 -21.76
N LEU A 309 30.79 -3.75 -21.12
CA LEU A 309 30.96 -3.67 -19.67
C LEU A 309 31.67 -2.37 -19.30
N VAL A 310 30.98 -1.53 -18.54
CA VAL A 310 31.49 -0.26 -18.00
C VAL A 310 31.96 -0.50 -16.57
N TYR A 311 33.15 -0.03 -16.25
CA TYR A 311 33.73 -0.08 -14.90
C TYR A 311 34.43 1.24 -14.57
N CYS A 312 34.20 1.74 -13.36
CA CYS A 312 34.81 2.94 -12.81
C CYS A 312 34.73 2.91 -11.28
N SER A 313 35.38 3.85 -10.60
CA SER A 313 35.15 4.05 -9.16
C SER A 313 33.88 4.87 -8.94
N LEU A 314 33.22 4.64 -7.79
CA LEU A 314 32.12 5.46 -7.28
C LEU A 314 32.42 6.97 -7.31
N HIS A 315 33.68 7.35 -7.10
CA HIS A 315 34.09 8.74 -6.95
C HIS A 315 34.67 9.36 -8.23
N ASP A 316 34.74 8.61 -9.33
CA ASP A 316 35.24 9.16 -10.60
C ASP A 316 34.21 10.12 -11.20
N ASN A 317 34.58 11.39 -11.34
CA ASN A 317 33.76 12.35 -12.08
C ASN A 317 34.11 12.27 -13.58
N PRO A 318 33.19 11.84 -14.47
CA PRO A 318 33.52 11.59 -15.87
C PRO A 318 34.03 12.81 -16.64
N LYS A 319 33.63 14.02 -16.21
CA LYS A 319 33.89 15.27 -16.95
C LYS A 319 35.10 16.05 -16.42
N VAL A 320 35.72 15.62 -15.32
CA VAL A 320 36.94 16.26 -14.82
C VAL A 320 38.11 15.85 -15.72
N SER A 321 38.83 16.84 -16.25
CA SER A 321 39.94 16.58 -17.17
C SER A 321 41.19 16.13 -16.44
N VAL A 322 42.07 15.44 -17.16
CA VAL A 322 43.40 15.01 -16.69
C VAL A 322 44.20 16.19 -16.12
N LYS A 323 44.02 17.40 -16.67
CA LYS A 323 44.68 18.64 -16.21
C LYS A 323 44.15 19.18 -14.88
N ARG A 324 42.95 18.75 -14.48
CA ARG A 324 42.27 19.16 -13.24
C ARG A 324 42.15 17.97 -12.28
N ASP A 325 43.17 17.13 -12.26
CA ASP A 325 43.27 15.97 -11.36
C ASP A 325 42.12 14.96 -11.51
N GLY A 326 41.65 14.75 -12.75
CA GLY A 326 40.68 13.69 -13.04
C GLY A 326 41.21 12.30 -12.69
N THR A 327 40.29 11.41 -12.33
CA THR A 327 40.59 10.04 -11.91
C THR A 327 39.93 8.99 -12.80
N PHE A 328 40.47 7.77 -12.74
CA PHE A 328 39.85 6.56 -13.27
C PHE A 328 40.16 5.38 -12.34
N CYS A 329 39.13 4.62 -11.99
CA CYS A 329 39.17 3.57 -10.95
C CYS A 329 39.77 4.10 -9.63
N GLY A 330 39.44 5.34 -9.27
CA GLY A 330 39.89 5.97 -8.03
C GLY A 330 41.36 6.38 -8.01
N LYS A 331 42.07 6.29 -9.15
CA LYS A 331 43.47 6.69 -9.30
C LYS A 331 43.60 7.89 -10.24
N PRO A 332 44.53 8.83 -9.97
CA PRO A 332 44.86 9.89 -10.93
C PRO A 332 45.26 9.31 -12.28
N TRP A 333 44.82 9.93 -13.38
CA TRP A 333 45.11 9.45 -14.74
C TRP A 333 46.60 9.23 -15.01
N ILE A 334 47.47 10.07 -14.46
CA ILE A 334 48.93 9.94 -14.63
C ILE A 334 49.44 8.57 -14.12
N ASN A 335 48.96 8.14 -12.95
CA ASN A 335 49.33 6.85 -12.37
C ASN A 335 48.75 5.69 -13.18
N VAL A 336 47.50 5.82 -13.67
CA VAL A 336 46.86 4.79 -14.49
C VAL A 336 47.65 4.54 -15.78
N LEU A 337 48.05 5.62 -16.47
CA LEU A 337 48.82 5.52 -17.71
C LEU A 337 50.20 4.89 -17.49
N GLU A 338 50.88 5.25 -16.39
CA GLU A 338 52.18 4.69 -16.01
C GLU A 338 52.08 3.22 -15.60
N ASP A 339 51.18 2.88 -14.66
CA ASP A 339 51.00 1.54 -14.10
C ASP A 339 50.61 0.52 -15.19
N LEU A 340 49.68 0.91 -16.08
CA LEU A 340 49.15 0.04 -17.14
C LEU A 340 49.92 0.15 -18.46
N ARG A 341 50.91 1.04 -18.53
CA ARG A 341 51.71 1.34 -19.74
C ARG A 341 50.83 1.71 -20.94
N ILE A 342 49.80 2.51 -20.70
CA ILE A 342 48.87 3.03 -21.71
C ILE A 342 49.36 4.40 -22.18
N GLN A 343 49.32 4.68 -23.48
CA GLN A 343 49.67 5.99 -24.02
C GLN A 343 48.43 6.85 -24.25
N ASP A 344 48.57 8.17 -24.22
CA ASP A 344 47.47 9.12 -24.53
C ASP A 344 46.75 8.81 -25.85
N MET A 345 47.52 8.42 -26.88
CA MET A 345 46.99 8.09 -28.20
C MET A 345 46.18 6.79 -28.22
N ASP A 346 46.35 5.92 -27.22
CA ASP A 346 45.53 4.73 -27.07
C ASP A 346 44.10 5.08 -26.64
N LEU A 347 43.89 6.22 -25.96
CA LEU A 347 42.63 6.60 -25.32
C LEU A 347 41.89 7.74 -26.02
N TRP A 348 42.61 8.77 -26.47
CA TRP A 348 42.04 10.00 -27.02
C TRP A 348 42.57 10.28 -28.42
N ASN A 349 41.68 10.78 -29.28
CA ASN A 349 42.08 11.26 -30.60
C ASN A 349 42.74 12.65 -30.48
N SER A 350 43.56 13.03 -31.46
CA SER A 350 44.25 14.34 -31.49
C SER A 350 43.32 15.56 -31.51
N THR A 351 42.03 15.37 -31.76
CA THR A 351 40.99 16.41 -31.84
C THR A 351 40.15 16.56 -30.57
N SER A 352 40.34 15.74 -29.54
CA SER A 352 39.57 15.82 -28.29
C SER A 352 39.93 17.08 -27.50
N GLN A 353 38.96 18.01 -27.34
CA GLN A 353 39.17 19.28 -26.64
C GLN A 353 39.46 19.10 -25.14
N ASP A 354 38.83 18.13 -24.50
CA ASP A 354 39.06 17.76 -23.10
C ASP A 354 39.39 16.27 -22.96
N LYS A 355 40.59 15.97 -22.42
CA LYS A 355 41.01 14.62 -22.04
C LYS A 355 40.43 14.28 -20.68
N CYS A 356 39.39 13.45 -20.64
CA CYS A 356 38.70 13.01 -19.42
C CYS A 356 38.12 11.61 -19.63
N LEU A 357 37.55 11.02 -18.56
CA LEU A 357 36.90 9.71 -18.61
C LEU A 357 35.71 9.67 -19.60
N TRP A 358 34.97 10.78 -19.70
CA TRP A 358 33.84 10.90 -20.63
C TRP A 358 34.24 10.63 -22.09
N THR A 359 35.44 11.09 -22.50
CA THR A 359 35.93 11.00 -23.89
C THR A 359 36.96 9.88 -24.12
N ALA A 360 37.38 9.16 -23.07
CA ALA A 360 38.42 8.14 -23.16
C ALA A 360 37.86 6.81 -23.74
N ARG A 361 38.46 6.30 -24.81
CA ARG A 361 38.08 5.01 -25.42
C ARG A 361 38.62 3.82 -24.63
N LEU A 362 37.98 3.54 -23.51
CA LEU A 362 38.38 2.51 -22.56
C LEU A 362 37.68 1.18 -22.79
N PHE A 363 36.39 1.20 -23.10
CA PHE A 363 35.54 0.02 -22.93
C PHE A 363 35.53 -0.82 -24.22
N PRO A 364 36.09 -2.05 -24.21
CA PRO A 364 36.10 -2.88 -25.40
C PRO A 364 34.72 -3.47 -25.70
N VAL A 365 34.39 -3.59 -26.98
CA VAL A 365 33.21 -4.30 -27.46
C VAL A 365 33.66 -5.71 -27.86
N THR A 366 33.59 -6.67 -26.93
CA THR A 366 34.07 -8.06 -27.15
C THR A 366 33.26 -9.05 -26.31
N SER A 367 33.68 -10.32 -26.22
CA SER A 367 33.00 -11.31 -25.39
C SER A 367 33.04 -10.94 -23.89
N LEU A 368 31.96 -11.25 -23.14
CA LEU A 368 31.87 -10.95 -21.71
C LEU A 368 33.10 -11.42 -20.90
N PRO A 369 33.64 -12.64 -21.12
CA PRO A 369 34.80 -13.08 -20.34
C PRO A 369 36.08 -12.28 -20.64
N GLU A 370 36.28 -11.85 -21.89
CA GLU A 370 37.38 -10.95 -22.24
C GLU A 370 37.18 -9.55 -21.64
N MET A 371 35.94 -9.03 -21.67
CA MET A 371 35.60 -7.75 -21.02
C MET A 371 35.87 -7.79 -19.51
N LEU A 372 35.54 -8.88 -18.82
CA LEU A 372 35.82 -9.08 -17.40
C LEU A 372 37.34 -9.12 -17.12
N ASN A 373 38.12 -9.83 -17.94
CA ASN A 373 39.58 -9.88 -17.81
C ASN A 373 40.23 -8.51 -18.02
N VAL A 374 39.81 -7.78 -19.06
CA VAL A 374 40.26 -6.42 -19.35
C VAL A 374 39.87 -5.47 -18.23
N GLY A 375 38.64 -5.58 -17.71
CA GLY A 375 38.17 -4.78 -16.57
C GLY A 375 39.01 -5.01 -15.31
N MET A 376 39.30 -6.26 -14.95
CA MET A 376 40.18 -6.58 -13.83
C MET A 376 41.59 -6.00 -14.01
N TRP A 377 42.12 -6.01 -15.24
CA TRP A 377 43.41 -5.39 -15.54
C TRP A 377 43.37 -3.86 -15.40
N LEU A 378 42.35 -3.19 -15.97
CA LEU A 378 42.20 -1.73 -15.90
C LEU A 378 41.94 -1.22 -14.48
N MET A 379 41.25 -1.99 -13.64
CA MET A 379 41.07 -1.69 -12.21
C MET A 379 42.32 -1.99 -11.37
N GLY A 380 43.32 -2.69 -11.92
CA GLY A 380 44.51 -3.14 -11.21
C GLY A 380 44.31 -4.38 -10.33
N SER A 381 43.19 -5.08 -10.48
CA SER A 381 42.88 -6.34 -9.78
C SER A 381 43.59 -7.56 -10.38
N ALA A 382 44.05 -7.48 -11.63
CA ALA A 382 44.78 -8.53 -12.32
C ALA A 382 46.07 -8.02 -12.95
N CYS A 383 47.17 -8.76 -12.79
CA CYS A 383 48.44 -8.47 -13.44
C CYS A 383 48.47 -9.02 -14.87
N ASP A 384 49.10 -8.30 -15.79
CA ASP A 384 49.35 -8.75 -17.17
C ASP A 384 50.87 -8.84 -17.47
N PRO A 385 51.59 -9.78 -16.83
CA PRO A 385 53.05 -9.87 -16.95
C PRO A 385 53.50 -10.19 -18.39
N ASP A 386 52.68 -10.93 -19.14
CA ASP A 386 52.94 -11.32 -20.54
C ASP A 386 52.47 -10.25 -21.56
N GLY A 387 51.80 -9.18 -21.11
CA GLY A 387 51.25 -8.14 -21.99
C GLY A 387 50.09 -8.60 -22.89
N LYS A 388 49.49 -9.76 -22.61
CA LYS A 388 48.45 -10.38 -23.45
C LYS A 388 47.14 -9.61 -23.36
N ILE A 389 46.73 -9.21 -22.16
CA ILE A 389 45.49 -8.47 -21.92
C ILE A 389 45.59 -7.07 -22.52
N ALA A 390 46.72 -6.38 -22.32
CA ALA A 390 46.97 -5.07 -22.89
C ALA A 390 47.02 -5.10 -24.42
N THR A 391 47.54 -6.18 -25.01
CA THR A 391 47.54 -6.37 -26.47
C THR A 391 46.13 -6.63 -27.01
N LEU A 392 45.34 -7.45 -26.31
CA LEU A 392 43.93 -7.69 -26.64
C LEU A 392 43.17 -6.35 -26.61
N TRP A 393 43.26 -5.61 -25.50
CA TRP A 393 42.59 -4.33 -25.32
C TRP A 393 42.90 -3.31 -26.42
N ARG A 394 44.17 -3.15 -26.80
CA ARG A 394 44.56 -2.21 -27.88
C ARG A 394 44.00 -2.61 -29.25
N LYS A 395 43.86 -3.91 -29.53
CA LYS A 395 43.33 -4.44 -30.81
C LYS A 395 41.80 -4.43 -30.86
N SER A 396 41.13 -4.45 -29.72
CA SER A 396 39.67 -4.41 -29.65
C SER A 396 39.11 -3.07 -30.15
N GLN A 397 37.94 -3.12 -30.74
CA GLN A 397 37.11 -1.94 -30.92
C GLN A 397 36.70 -1.44 -29.53
N ARG A 398 36.97 -0.15 -29.23
CA ARG A 398 36.73 0.46 -27.93
C ARG A 398 35.86 1.70 -28.07
N VAL A 399 35.01 1.92 -27.09
CA VAL A 399 34.12 3.08 -27.00
C VAL A 399 34.43 3.89 -25.75
N SER A 400 34.17 5.20 -25.83
CA SER A 400 34.12 6.12 -24.69
C SER A 400 32.73 6.18 -24.07
N LEU A 401 32.56 6.77 -22.89
CA LEU A 401 31.23 7.01 -22.30
C LEU A 401 30.37 7.92 -23.18
N GLU A 402 31.00 8.90 -23.84
CA GLU A 402 30.33 9.80 -24.78
C GLU A 402 29.77 9.06 -26.00
N GLU A 403 30.57 8.17 -26.59
CA GLU A 403 30.15 7.33 -27.72
C GLU A 403 29.10 6.30 -27.27
N LEU A 404 29.31 5.69 -26.10
CA LEU A 404 28.38 4.74 -25.48
C LEU A 404 27.02 5.39 -25.29
N HIS A 405 26.94 6.58 -24.67
CA HIS A 405 25.69 7.28 -24.39
C HIS A 405 24.82 7.52 -25.64
N ARG A 406 25.44 7.67 -26.82
CA ARG A 406 24.72 7.82 -28.10
C ARG A 406 24.31 6.49 -28.74
N ALA A 407 24.90 5.39 -28.29
CA ALA A 407 24.77 4.08 -28.88
C ALA A 407 24.07 3.06 -27.96
N ILE A 408 23.57 3.47 -26.78
CA ILE A 408 22.81 2.60 -25.89
C ILE A 408 21.49 2.20 -26.54
N ASP A 409 21.21 0.90 -26.57
CA ASP A 409 19.90 0.37 -26.94
C ASP A 409 18.98 0.32 -25.70
N TYR A 410 18.33 1.45 -25.41
CA TYR A 410 17.39 1.55 -24.28
C TYR A 410 16.20 0.59 -24.41
N SER A 411 15.74 0.33 -25.64
CA SER A 411 14.63 -0.59 -25.87
C SER A 411 15.03 -2.02 -25.49
N GLN A 412 16.22 -2.44 -25.89
CA GLN A 412 16.75 -3.75 -25.54
C GLN A 412 17.03 -3.85 -24.04
N LEU A 413 17.59 -2.82 -23.41
CA LEU A 413 17.84 -2.77 -21.96
C LEU A 413 16.54 -2.97 -21.17
N CYS A 414 15.46 -2.25 -21.51
CA CYS A 414 14.16 -2.41 -20.87
C CYS A 414 13.56 -3.81 -21.12
N THR A 415 13.72 -4.34 -22.33
CA THR A 415 13.22 -5.68 -22.68
C THR A 415 13.96 -6.78 -21.92
N ASP A 416 15.28 -6.68 -21.81
CA ASP A 416 16.12 -7.61 -21.05
C ASP A 416 15.77 -7.58 -19.57
N SER A 417 15.64 -6.39 -18.99
CA SER A 417 15.26 -6.21 -17.59
C SER A 417 13.87 -6.80 -17.29
N SER A 418 12.88 -6.49 -18.14
CA SER A 418 11.53 -7.04 -18.00
C SER A 418 11.54 -8.57 -18.06
N LYS A 419 12.28 -9.14 -19.02
CA LYS A 419 12.42 -10.59 -19.15
C LYS A 419 13.11 -11.21 -17.92
N HIS A 420 14.20 -10.61 -17.44
CA HIS A 420 14.91 -11.09 -16.26
C HIS A 420 14.00 -11.12 -15.02
N GLN A 421 13.25 -10.04 -14.80
CA GLN A 421 12.30 -9.94 -13.70
C GLN A 421 11.16 -10.96 -13.83
N SER A 422 10.64 -11.19 -15.03
CA SER A 422 9.63 -12.24 -15.28
C SER A 422 10.18 -13.65 -15.00
N ASP A 423 11.39 -13.97 -15.45
CA ASP A 423 12.03 -15.26 -15.18
C ASP A 423 12.23 -15.48 -13.67
N LEU A 424 12.65 -14.43 -12.96
CA LEU A 424 12.85 -14.44 -11.52
C LEU A 424 11.54 -14.57 -10.74
N ALA A 425 10.49 -13.87 -11.20
CA ALA A 425 9.13 -14.00 -10.65
C ALA A 425 8.61 -15.43 -10.79
N ALA A 426 8.81 -16.06 -11.96
CA ALA A 426 8.44 -17.45 -12.18
C ALA A 426 9.21 -18.42 -11.25
N ASP A 427 10.53 -18.25 -11.10
CA ASP A 427 11.36 -19.06 -10.19
C ASP A 427 10.91 -18.90 -8.72
N ILE A 428 10.57 -17.68 -8.31
CA ILE A 428 10.04 -17.39 -6.97
C ILE A 428 8.67 -18.04 -6.77
N ALA A 429 7.76 -17.94 -7.75
CA ALA A 429 6.44 -18.55 -7.69
C ALA A 429 6.54 -20.08 -7.52
N LYS A 430 7.39 -20.73 -8.32
CA LYS A 430 7.68 -22.16 -8.24
C LYS A 430 8.23 -22.55 -6.88
N SER A 431 9.18 -21.76 -6.36
CA SER A 431 9.75 -22.01 -5.03
C SER A 431 8.71 -21.85 -3.91
N CYS A 432 7.88 -20.81 -3.97
CA CYS A 432 6.77 -20.60 -3.04
C CYS A 432 5.80 -21.79 -3.04
N MET A 433 5.46 -22.30 -4.21
CA MET A 433 4.60 -23.48 -4.37
C MET A 433 5.26 -24.77 -3.88
N ASN A 434 6.55 -24.99 -4.15
CA ASN A 434 7.27 -26.19 -3.72
C ASN A 434 7.44 -26.28 -2.19
N TYR A 435 7.65 -25.14 -1.53
CA TYR A 435 7.89 -25.08 -0.08
C TYR A 435 6.65 -24.68 0.74
N GLY A 436 5.47 -24.52 0.11
CA GLY A 436 4.25 -24.09 0.80
C GLY A 436 4.30 -22.67 1.37
N LEU A 437 5.20 -21.81 0.86
CA LEU A 437 5.41 -20.43 1.32
C LEU A 437 4.42 -19.46 0.67
N LEU A 438 3.11 -19.68 0.88
CA LEU A 438 2.01 -18.86 0.36
C LEU A 438 1.82 -17.55 1.16
N GLY A 439 2.92 -16.90 1.55
CA GLY A 439 2.93 -15.60 2.20
C GLY A 439 3.02 -14.42 1.23
N ARG A 440 3.23 -14.70 -0.06
CA ARG A 440 3.36 -13.72 -1.15
C ARG A 440 2.12 -13.68 -2.02
N ASN A 441 1.93 -12.57 -2.72
CA ASN A 441 0.87 -12.40 -3.71
C ASN A 441 1.23 -13.12 -5.00
N LEU A 442 1.02 -14.43 -5.04
CA LEU A 442 1.30 -15.26 -6.21
C LEU A 442 0.44 -14.85 -7.42
N PHE A 443 -0.79 -14.38 -7.18
CA PHE A 443 -1.64 -13.90 -8.26
C PHE A 443 -0.99 -12.71 -8.98
N GLN A 444 -0.57 -11.69 -8.22
CA GLN A 444 0.16 -10.54 -8.76
C GLN A 444 1.49 -10.96 -9.40
N LEU A 445 2.23 -11.88 -8.78
CA LEU A 445 3.49 -12.36 -9.33
C LEU A 445 3.29 -13.06 -10.69
N CYS A 446 2.20 -13.80 -10.87
CA CYS A 446 1.81 -14.37 -12.15
C CYS A 446 1.36 -13.31 -13.17
N GLU A 447 0.68 -12.24 -12.72
CA GLU A 447 0.39 -11.09 -13.60
C GLU A 447 1.68 -10.33 -13.97
N GLU A 448 2.67 -10.20 -13.10
CA GLU A 448 3.96 -9.55 -13.40
C GLU A 448 4.81 -10.35 -14.41
N VAL A 449 4.52 -11.63 -14.61
CA VAL A 449 5.12 -12.47 -15.66
C VAL A 449 4.57 -12.10 -17.06
N LEU A 450 3.63 -11.16 -17.17
CA LEU A 450 2.95 -10.80 -18.43
C LEU A 450 3.80 -9.93 -19.36
N LEU A 451 4.32 -10.53 -20.43
CA LEU A 451 4.19 -10.01 -21.80
C LEU A 451 4.11 -11.21 -22.80
N LYS A 452 3.02 -11.98 -22.67
CA LYS A 452 2.40 -12.98 -23.58
C LYS A 452 3.09 -14.34 -23.82
N ASP A 453 2.21 -15.36 -23.87
CA ASP A 453 2.37 -16.81 -24.08
C ASP A 453 2.88 -17.68 -22.91
N THR A 454 3.78 -17.19 -22.05
CA THR A 454 4.38 -18.01 -20.96
C THR A 454 3.56 -18.06 -19.66
N CYS A 455 2.63 -17.13 -19.43
CA CYS A 455 1.84 -17.10 -18.19
C CYS A 455 0.91 -18.32 -18.07
N LEU A 456 0.28 -18.75 -19.18
CA LEU A 456 -0.61 -19.92 -19.16
C LEU A 456 0.14 -21.20 -18.82
N THR A 457 1.29 -21.42 -19.47
CA THR A 457 2.15 -22.58 -19.19
C THR A 457 2.67 -22.57 -17.75
N LEU A 458 3.03 -21.39 -17.22
CA LEU A 458 3.44 -21.27 -15.83
C LEU A 458 2.29 -21.61 -14.87
N CYS A 459 1.07 -21.12 -15.12
CA CYS A 459 -0.09 -21.45 -14.30
C CYS A 459 -0.36 -22.96 -14.30
N GLU A 460 -0.31 -23.62 -15.47
CA GLU A 460 -0.46 -25.07 -15.58
C GLU A 460 0.64 -25.85 -14.83
N GLU A 461 1.90 -25.40 -14.95
CA GLU A 461 3.03 -25.96 -14.19
C GLU A 461 2.81 -25.81 -12.69
N LEU A 462 2.44 -24.62 -12.20
CA LEU A 462 2.19 -24.38 -10.78
C LEU A 462 0.99 -25.18 -10.27
N LEU A 463 -0.06 -25.34 -11.08
CA LEU A 463 -1.21 -26.19 -10.76
C LEU A 463 -0.83 -27.67 -10.59
N SER A 464 0.19 -28.14 -11.32
CA SER A 464 0.73 -29.50 -11.19
C SER A 464 1.53 -29.74 -9.91
N ILE A 465 2.04 -28.68 -9.26
CA ILE A 465 2.80 -28.75 -8.01
C ILE A 465 1.89 -29.02 -6.81
N PHE A 466 0.60 -28.65 -6.89
CA PHE A 466 -0.32 -28.88 -5.78
C PHE A 466 -0.38 -30.38 -5.43
N PRO A 467 -0.27 -30.73 -4.14
CA PRO A 467 -0.29 -32.13 -3.73
C PRO A 467 -1.59 -32.82 -4.19
N SER A 468 -1.42 -34.05 -4.69
CA SER A 468 -2.51 -34.90 -5.12
C SER A 468 -3.25 -35.41 -3.88
N HIS A 469 -4.37 -34.79 -3.52
CA HIS A 469 -5.31 -35.26 -2.48
C HIS A 469 -4.68 -35.81 -1.18
N GLY A 470 -4.41 -34.92 -0.22
CA GLY A 470 -4.26 -35.31 1.20
C GLY A 470 -2.87 -35.15 1.80
N ASP A 471 -1.83 -34.95 1.00
CA ASP A 471 -0.52 -34.53 1.50
C ASP A 471 -0.56 -33.02 1.78
N GLN A 472 -0.77 -32.63 3.04
CA GLN A 472 -0.62 -31.23 3.43
C GLN A 472 0.83 -30.78 3.22
N TYR A 473 1.03 -29.54 2.78
CA TYR A 473 2.33 -28.89 2.91
C TYR A 473 2.83 -29.07 4.35
N SER A 474 4.10 -29.40 4.53
CA SER A 474 4.72 -29.62 5.85
C SER A 474 4.79 -28.30 6.64
N GLY A 475 3.65 -27.83 7.17
CA GLY A 475 3.52 -26.58 7.90
C GLY A 475 2.06 -26.18 8.19
N VAL A 476 1.89 -25.27 9.16
CA VAL A 476 0.61 -24.66 9.62
C VAL A 476 0.08 -23.66 8.58
N LEU A 477 -0.16 -24.09 7.33
CA LEU A 477 -0.78 -23.25 6.31
C LEU A 477 -2.31 -23.43 6.36
N PRO A 478 -3.11 -22.34 6.49
CA PRO A 478 -4.57 -22.43 6.39
C PRO A 478 -5.01 -22.95 5.01
N GLN A 479 -5.98 -23.88 5.01
CA GLN A 479 -6.53 -24.49 3.78
C GLN A 479 -7.22 -23.45 2.89
N SER A 480 -7.88 -22.47 3.50
CA SER A 480 -8.52 -21.35 2.79
C SER A 480 -7.55 -20.66 1.84
N ARG A 481 -6.28 -20.53 2.24
CA ARG A 481 -5.25 -19.88 1.42
C ARG A 481 -4.75 -20.77 0.28
N GLU A 482 -4.57 -22.06 0.53
CA GLU A 482 -4.21 -23.01 -0.52
C GLU A 482 -5.28 -23.01 -1.62
N TYR A 483 -6.55 -23.09 -1.25
CA TYR A 483 -7.65 -23.01 -2.20
C TYR A 483 -7.73 -21.67 -2.91
N GLN A 484 -7.45 -20.55 -2.23
CA GLN A 484 -7.42 -19.23 -2.88
C GLN A 484 -6.36 -19.19 -3.99
N VAL A 485 -5.14 -19.63 -3.71
CA VAL A 485 -4.06 -19.65 -4.72
C VAL A 485 -4.43 -20.57 -5.88
N LYS A 486 -4.99 -21.74 -5.59
CA LYS A 486 -5.45 -22.68 -6.63
C LYS A 486 -6.54 -22.07 -7.50
N MET A 487 -7.55 -21.42 -6.90
CA MET A 487 -8.63 -20.75 -7.63
C MET A 487 -8.08 -19.64 -8.53
N ASP A 488 -7.16 -18.84 -8.02
CA ASP A 488 -6.56 -17.73 -8.76
C ASP A 488 -5.73 -18.20 -9.96
N LEU A 489 -4.95 -19.29 -9.80
CA LEU A 489 -4.22 -19.91 -10.90
C LEU A 489 -5.15 -20.53 -11.96
N LEU A 490 -6.26 -21.15 -11.55
CA LEU A 490 -7.28 -21.67 -12.48
C LEU A 490 -7.98 -20.56 -13.27
N ARG A 491 -8.28 -19.43 -12.62
CA ARG A 491 -8.83 -18.25 -13.30
C ARG A 491 -7.83 -17.68 -14.29
N ALA A 492 -6.56 -17.60 -13.91
CA ALA A 492 -5.48 -17.15 -14.79
C ALA A 492 -5.23 -18.11 -15.97
N SER A 493 -5.43 -19.43 -15.79
CA SER A 493 -5.33 -20.43 -16.87
C SER A 493 -6.59 -20.52 -17.74
N GLY A 494 -7.67 -19.83 -17.39
CA GLY A 494 -8.94 -19.82 -18.13
C GLY A 494 -9.93 -20.94 -17.76
N ASP A 495 -9.63 -21.79 -16.77
CA ASP A 495 -10.56 -22.83 -16.28
C ASP A 495 -11.53 -22.26 -15.23
N LEU A 496 -12.48 -21.45 -15.70
CA LEU A 496 -13.47 -20.80 -14.85
C LEU A 496 -14.41 -21.80 -14.17
N SER A 497 -14.70 -22.94 -14.81
CA SER A 497 -15.58 -23.98 -14.25
C SER A 497 -15.02 -24.60 -12.98
N THR A 498 -13.76 -25.02 -13.00
CA THR A 498 -13.11 -25.59 -11.82
C THR A 498 -12.87 -24.51 -10.78
N ALA A 499 -12.53 -23.29 -11.21
CA ALA A 499 -12.35 -22.17 -10.29
C ALA A 499 -13.60 -21.89 -9.44
N CYS A 500 -14.81 -21.89 -10.02
CA CYS A 500 -16.05 -21.71 -9.27
C CYS A 500 -16.26 -22.79 -8.20
N ILE A 501 -15.91 -24.05 -8.49
CA ILE A 501 -15.99 -25.15 -7.51
C ILE A 501 -14.99 -24.97 -6.36
N ILE A 502 -13.78 -24.46 -6.68
CA ILE A 502 -12.77 -24.19 -5.65
C ILE A 502 -13.15 -22.96 -4.81
N GLU A 503 -13.82 -21.97 -5.38
CA GLU A 503 -14.31 -20.79 -4.65
C GLU A 503 -15.21 -21.18 -3.48
N GLU A 504 -16.15 -22.11 -3.67
CA GLU A 504 -16.97 -22.65 -2.57
C GLU A 504 -16.12 -23.29 -1.46
N LYS A 505 -15.03 -23.98 -1.83
CA LYS A 505 -14.10 -24.58 -0.87
C LYS A 505 -13.29 -23.54 -0.11
N VAL A 506 -12.92 -22.41 -0.73
CA VAL A 506 -12.26 -21.30 -0.03
C VAL A 506 -13.12 -20.83 1.14
N TRP A 507 -14.38 -20.50 0.87
CA TRP A 507 -15.32 -20.00 1.88
C TRP A 507 -15.65 -21.06 2.95
N ALA A 508 -15.85 -22.31 2.55
CA ALA A 508 -16.06 -23.42 3.48
C ALA A 508 -14.85 -23.63 4.41
N SER A 509 -13.62 -23.51 3.90
CA SER A 509 -12.40 -23.60 4.71
C SER A 509 -12.27 -22.45 5.69
N ILE A 510 -12.60 -21.20 5.31
CA ILE A 510 -12.62 -20.06 6.25
C ILE A 510 -13.60 -20.30 7.39
N ALA A 511 -14.81 -20.78 7.07
CA ALA A 511 -15.82 -21.12 8.06
C ALA A 511 -15.34 -22.22 9.02
N SER A 512 -14.73 -23.28 8.49
CA SER A 512 -14.17 -24.39 9.26
C SER A 512 -13.01 -23.94 10.16
N GLU A 513 -12.08 -23.15 9.63
CA GLU A 513 -10.93 -22.59 10.36
C GLU A 513 -11.39 -21.67 11.50
N THR A 514 -12.41 -20.85 11.24
CA THR A 514 -13.03 -19.98 12.24
C THR A 514 -13.69 -20.81 13.35
N ALA A 515 -14.48 -21.83 12.99
CA ALA A 515 -15.11 -22.72 13.96
C ALA A 515 -14.07 -23.50 14.80
N ALA A 516 -12.98 -23.96 14.19
CA ALA A 516 -11.89 -24.63 14.88
C ALA A 516 -11.16 -23.70 15.86
N ALA A 517 -10.96 -22.44 15.49
CA ALA A 517 -10.35 -21.43 16.36
C ALA A 517 -11.23 -21.06 17.56
N ILE A 518 -12.53 -21.35 17.55
CA ILE A 518 -13.44 -21.00 18.64
C ILE A 518 -13.60 -22.13 19.66
N LYS A 519 -13.43 -23.39 19.25
CA LYS A 519 -13.62 -24.57 20.11
C LYS A 519 -12.53 -24.66 21.19
N TYR A 520 -12.76 -24.00 22.32
CA TYR A 520 -12.09 -24.25 23.59
C TYR A 520 -13.00 -25.06 24.50
N GLY A 521 -12.54 -26.19 25.01
CA GLY A 521 -13.19 -26.85 26.15
C GLY A 521 -14.62 -27.35 25.91
N SER A 522 -15.00 -27.72 24.68
CA SER A 522 -16.04 -28.75 24.54
C SER A 522 -15.49 -29.93 25.31
N LYS A 523 -16.00 -30.16 26.53
CA LYS A 523 -15.93 -31.49 27.13
C LYS A 523 -16.30 -32.43 25.99
N GLU A 524 -15.41 -33.37 25.67
CA GLU A 524 -15.86 -34.60 25.03
C GLU A 524 -17.18 -34.95 25.71
N THR A 525 -18.22 -35.27 24.94
CA THR A 525 -19.45 -35.82 25.48
C THR A 525 -19.05 -36.93 26.44
N SER A 526 -19.02 -36.58 27.74
CA SER A 526 -18.64 -37.51 28.79
C SER A 526 -19.83 -38.44 28.84
N SER A 527 -19.69 -39.54 28.11
CA SER A 527 -20.36 -40.79 28.34
C SER A 527 -20.15 -41.14 29.82
N GLY A 528 -21.06 -40.67 30.68
CA GLY A 528 -21.01 -40.92 32.11
C GLY A 528 -20.97 -39.66 32.98
N SER A 529 -22.04 -38.86 32.95
CA SER A 529 -22.44 -38.06 34.11
C SER A 529 -23.95 -37.86 34.06
N MET A 530 -24.69 -38.90 34.44
CA MET A 530 -26.08 -38.76 34.85
C MET A 530 -26.13 -37.95 36.15
N SER A 531 -26.05 -36.63 36.04
CA SER A 531 -26.50 -35.74 37.11
C SER A 531 -28.02 -35.72 37.06
N SER A 532 -28.62 -36.50 37.95
CA SER A 532 -30.06 -36.49 38.23
C SER A 532 -30.43 -35.20 38.96
N THR A 533 -30.69 -34.13 38.23
CA THR A 533 -31.48 -33.01 38.75
C THR A 533 -32.94 -33.25 38.37
N HIS A 534 -33.65 -33.96 39.25
CA HIS A 534 -35.12 -33.87 39.33
C HIS A 534 -35.49 -32.46 39.82
N GLY A 535 -35.40 -31.47 38.94
CA GLY A 535 -35.98 -30.14 39.12
C GLY A 535 -37.26 -30.05 38.30
N ASN A 536 -38.38 -29.67 38.92
CA ASN A 536 -39.61 -29.33 38.22
C ASN A 536 -39.28 -28.30 37.12
N LEU A 537 -39.57 -28.61 35.85
CA LEU A 537 -39.46 -27.64 34.77
C LEU A 537 -40.61 -26.64 34.92
N HIS A 538 -40.37 -25.56 35.63
CA HIS A 538 -41.18 -24.37 35.52
C HIS A 538 -41.01 -23.76 34.11
N PRO A 539 -42.03 -23.08 33.56
CA PRO A 539 -41.88 -22.31 32.33
C PRO A 539 -40.67 -21.38 32.45
N ARG A 540 -39.70 -21.56 31.56
CA ARG A 540 -38.47 -20.75 31.51
C ARG A 540 -38.66 -19.65 30.49
N LYS A 541 -38.33 -18.43 30.89
CA LYS A 541 -38.41 -17.24 30.04
C LYS A 541 -37.12 -16.46 30.14
N ALA A 542 -36.49 -16.22 29.00
CA ALA A 542 -35.34 -15.34 28.85
C ALA A 542 -35.75 -14.09 28.07
N PHE A 543 -35.34 -12.93 28.56
CA PHE A 543 -35.56 -11.64 27.92
C PHE A 543 -34.22 -10.91 27.85
N VAL A 544 -33.73 -10.66 26.63
CA VAL A 544 -32.41 -10.07 26.38
C VAL A 544 -32.57 -8.86 25.48
N GLU A 545 -32.14 -7.69 25.97
CA GLU A 545 -32.04 -6.45 25.20
C GLU A 545 -30.59 -5.98 25.20
N LEU A 546 -30.09 -5.57 24.03
CA LEU A 546 -28.71 -5.16 23.81
C LEU A 546 -28.64 -3.81 23.08
N PRO A 547 -27.64 -2.96 23.40
CA PRO A 547 -27.34 -1.76 22.64
C PRO A 547 -26.83 -2.10 21.23
N VAL A 548 -26.91 -1.11 20.34
CA VAL A 548 -26.16 -1.14 19.08
C VAL A 548 -24.73 -0.64 19.31
N ARG A 549 -23.86 -0.81 18.32
CA ARG A 549 -22.47 -0.36 18.40
C ARG A 549 -22.11 0.58 17.27
N VAL A 550 -21.31 1.60 17.59
CA VAL A 550 -20.59 2.43 16.62
C VAL A 550 -19.09 2.20 16.76
N ASP A 551 -18.38 2.10 15.65
CA ASP A 551 -16.92 1.93 15.62
C ASP A 551 -16.22 3.24 15.19
N PHE A 552 -15.20 3.63 15.95
CA PHE A 552 -14.36 4.77 15.59
C PHE A 552 -13.29 4.33 14.60
N VAL A 553 -12.63 3.20 14.87
CA VAL A 553 -11.51 2.70 14.05
C VAL A 553 -11.17 1.24 14.39
N GLY A 554 -10.49 0.57 13.46
CA GLY A 554 -9.96 -0.78 13.64
C GLY A 554 -10.75 -1.89 12.93
N GLY A 555 -11.91 -1.57 12.38
CA GLY A 555 -12.72 -2.50 11.59
C GLY A 555 -11.90 -3.19 10.49
N TRP A 556 -12.31 -4.41 10.12
CA TRP A 556 -11.58 -5.36 9.25
C TRP A 556 -10.43 -6.12 9.93
N SER A 557 -9.82 -5.55 10.98
CA SER A 557 -8.84 -6.31 11.78
C SER A 557 -9.49 -7.39 12.66
N ASP A 558 -10.82 -7.37 12.79
CA ASP A 558 -11.61 -8.35 13.52
C ASP A 558 -12.08 -9.54 12.66
N THR A 559 -12.05 -9.39 11.34
CA THR A 559 -12.64 -10.33 10.39
C THR A 559 -11.74 -11.54 10.12
N PRO A 560 -12.24 -12.79 10.18
CA PRO A 560 -11.51 -13.95 9.68
C PRO A 560 -11.24 -13.85 8.17
N PRO A 561 -10.09 -14.30 7.65
CA PRO A 561 -9.01 -14.99 8.37
C PRO A 561 -7.97 -14.05 8.99
N TRP A 562 -8.10 -12.71 8.87
CA TRP A 562 -7.15 -11.78 9.50
C TRP A 562 -7.02 -12.07 10.99
N SER A 563 -8.13 -12.06 11.72
CA SER A 563 -8.12 -12.21 13.17
C SER A 563 -7.62 -13.59 13.65
N LEU A 564 -7.61 -14.58 12.76
CA LEU A 564 -7.08 -15.94 13.02
C LEU A 564 -5.56 -16.02 12.83
N GLU A 565 -4.98 -15.16 12.00
CA GLU A 565 -3.58 -15.21 11.61
C GLU A 565 -2.76 -14.05 12.18
N ARG A 566 -3.41 -12.92 12.49
CA ARG A 566 -2.80 -11.66 12.89
C ARG A 566 -3.57 -11.02 14.04
N PRO A 567 -2.89 -10.28 14.93
CA PRO A 567 -3.58 -9.50 15.95
C PRO A 567 -4.52 -8.47 15.33
N GLY A 568 -5.73 -8.39 15.89
CA GLY A 568 -6.74 -7.38 15.56
C GLY A 568 -6.92 -6.42 16.73
N CYS A 569 -7.41 -5.21 16.45
CA CYS A 569 -7.71 -4.21 17.46
C CYS A 569 -8.83 -3.30 16.96
N VAL A 570 -9.93 -3.21 17.71
CA VAL A 570 -11.10 -2.37 17.37
C VAL A 570 -11.45 -1.47 18.55
N LEU A 571 -11.62 -0.18 18.29
CA LEU A 571 -12.12 0.80 19.23
C LEU A 571 -13.57 1.15 18.88
N ASN A 572 -14.51 0.73 19.74
CA ASN A 572 -15.94 0.94 19.52
C ASN A 572 -16.67 1.36 20.79
N MET A 573 -17.94 1.74 20.63
CA MET A 573 -18.79 2.25 21.69
C MET A 573 -20.19 1.66 21.58
N ALA A 574 -20.73 1.20 22.71
CA ALA A 574 -22.11 0.74 22.82
C ALA A 574 -23.05 1.93 23.06
N ILE A 575 -24.09 2.08 22.24
CA ILE A 575 -25.05 3.18 22.32
C ILE A 575 -26.50 2.69 22.32
N SER A 576 -27.35 3.42 23.04
CA SER A 576 -28.80 3.39 22.86
C SER A 576 -29.20 4.41 21.81
N LEU A 577 -30.33 4.16 21.15
CA LEU A 577 -30.91 5.11 20.20
C LEU A 577 -32.31 5.48 20.68
N GLU A 578 -32.66 6.76 20.61
CA GLU A 578 -33.97 7.28 21.01
C GLU A 578 -34.37 6.84 22.43
N GLY A 579 -33.39 6.78 23.34
CA GLY A 579 -33.58 6.38 24.75
C GLY A 579 -33.87 4.90 24.99
N SER A 580 -33.71 4.01 24.00
CA SER A 580 -33.99 2.58 24.14
C SER A 580 -32.87 1.68 23.62
N LEU A 581 -32.82 0.44 24.12
CA LEU A 581 -31.98 -0.62 23.56
C LEU A 581 -32.70 -1.23 22.36
N PRO A 582 -32.21 -1.03 21.13
CA PRO A 582 -33.04 -1.27 19.95
C PRO A 582 -33.10 -2.75 19.52
N VAL A 583 -32.22 -3.62 20.02
CA VAL A 583 -32.11 -5.01 19.57
C VAL A 583 -32.38 -5.96 20.73
N GLY A 584 -33.21 -6.98 20.52
CA GLY A 584 -33.47 -7.98 21.55
C GLY A 584 -34.19 -9.24 21.10
N ALA A 585 -34.29 -10.18 22.05
CA ALA A 585 -34.97 -11.45 21.88
C ALA A 585 -35.69 -11.86 23.19
N MET A 586 -36.84 -12.52 23.03
CA MET A 586 -37.60 -13.15 24.09
C MET A 586 -37.77 -14.62 23.75
N ILE A 587 -37.36 -15.51 24.65
CA ILE A 587 -37.42 -16.96 24.43
C ILE A 587 -38.16 -17.59 25.61
N GLU A 588 -39.22 -18.33 25.32
CA GLU A 588 -40.09 -18.94 26.32
C GLU A 588 -40.36 -20.42 26.00
N THR A 589 -40.23 -21.28 26.99
CA THR A 589 -40.66 -22.68 26.86
C THR A 589 -42.18 -22.78 26.96
N THR A 590 -42.80 -23.56 26.08
CA THR A 590 -44.27 -23.76 26.08
C THR A 590 -44.63 -25.25 26.09
N GLU A 591 -45.76 -25.59 26.71
CA GLU A 591 -46.37 -26.92 26.65
C GLU A 591 -47.41 -27.04 25.52
N ASP A 592 -47.74 -25.93 24.84
CA ASP A 592 -48.78 -25.88 23.79
C ASP A 592 -48.39 -26.67 22.54
N HIS A 593 -47.08 -26.79 22.29
CA HIS A 593 -46.51 -27.54 21.18
C HIS A 593 -45.11 -28.05 21.53
N LEU A 594 -44.59 -29.00 20.74
CA LEU A 594 -43.24 -29.54 20.89
C LEU A 594 -42.22 -28.96 19.88
N GLY A 595 -42.69 -28.19 18.90
CA GLY A 595 -41.83 -27.54 17.89
C GLY A 595 -41.22 -26.21 18.34
N VAL A 596 -40.67 -25.47 17.38
CA VAL A 596 -40.15 -24.10 17.56
C VAL A 596 -41.02 -23.13 16.77
N SER A 597 -41.60 -22.15 17.46
CA SER A 597 -42.28 -21.00 16.88
C SER A 597 -41.34 -19.79 16.91
N ILE A 598 -41.15 -19.13 15.78
CA ILE A 598 -40.29 -17.95 15.65
C ILE A 598 -41.11 -16.80 15.08
N GLU A 599 -41.07 -15.64 15.73
CA GLU A 599 -41.73 -14.40 15.31
C GLU A 599 -40.71 -13.25 15.27
N ASP A 600 -40.81 -12.36 14.27
CA ASP A 600 -40.04 -11.13 14.22
C ASP A 600 -40.90 -9.86 14.35
N ASP A 601 -40.23 -8.72 14.48
CA ASP A 601 -40.82 -7.39 14.60
C ASP A 601 -41.61 -6.91 13.36
N ALA A 602 -41.43 -7.56 12.22
CA ALA A 602 -42.21 -7.32 11.01
C ALA A 602 -43.51 -8.16 10.97
N GLY A 603 -43.81 -8.92 12.04
CA GLY A 603 -44.98 -9.78 12.14
C GLY A 603 -44.88 -11.06 11.30
N ARG A 604 -43.70 -11.39 10.77
CA ARG A 604 -43.47 -12.68 10.13
C ARG A 604 -43.36 -13.73 11.22
N ASN A 605 -43.91 -14.91 10.95
CA ASN A 605 -43.80 -16.05 11.84
C ASN A 605 -43.52 -17.34 11.06
N VAL A 606 -42.88 -18.28 11.72
CA VAL A 606 -42.71 -19.65 11.23
C VAL A 606 -42.85 -20.61 12.41
N TYR A 607 -43.55 -21.71 12.19
CA TYR A 607 -43.61 -22.83 13.11
C TYR A 607 -42.91 -24.04 12.48
N ILE A 608 -42.01 -24.67 13.25
CA ILE A 608 -41.20 -25.80 12.81
C ILE A 608 -41.49 -26.96 13.77
N ASP A 609 -42.17 -28.00 13.27
CA ASP A 609 -42.50 -29.21 14.02
C ASP A 609 -41.38 -30.26 13.98
N ASP A 610 -40.79 -30.48 12.79
CA ASP A 610 -39.65 -31.35 12.61
C ASP A 610 -38.33 -30.61 12.84
N LEU A 611 -37.75 -30.78 14.02
CA LEU A 611 -36.46 -30.17 14.39
C LEU A 611 -35.30 -30.64 13.49
N ALA A 612 -35.39 -31.84 12.89
CA ALA A 612 -34.36 -32.35 11.98
C ALA A 612 -34.32 -31.58 10.65
N SER A 613 -35.40 -30.87 10.30
CA SER A 613 -35.43 -29.97 9.14
C SER A 613 -34.52 -28.74 9.30
N ILE A 614 -34.15 -28.40 10.54
CA ILE A 614 -33.23 -27.30 10.84
C ILE A 614 -31.79 -27.77 10.61
N SER A 615 -31.34 -27.68 9.36
CA SER A 615 -29.99 -28.07 8.96
C SER A 615 -29.36 -27.02 8.03
N SER A 616 -28.04 -26.84 8.15
CA SER A 616 -27.25 -26.00 7.26
C SER A 616 -26.73 -26.81 6.06
N PRO A 617 -26.56 -26.22 4.86
CA PRO A 617 -26.66 -24.78 4.55
C PRO A 617 -28.10 -24.27 4.38
N PHE A 618 -28.32 -22.99 4.70
CA PHE A 618 -29.62 -22.32 4.53
C PHE A 618 -29.67 -21.56 3.19
N GLU A 619 -30.85 -21.48 2.57
CA GLU A 619 -31.07 -20.60 1.41
C GLU A 619 -30.94 -19.12 1.79
N GLU A 620 -30.44 -18.28 0.88
CA GLU A 620 -30.33 -16.82 1.13
C GLU A 620 -31.68 -16.14 1.41
N SER A 621 -32.76 -16.70 0.86
CA SER A 621 -34.14 -16.24 1.03
C SER A 621 -34.72 -16.56 2.42
N ASP A 622 -34.07 -17.40 3.22
CA ASP A 622 -34.57 -17.82 4.53
C ASP A 622 -34.50 -16.68 5.55
N THR A 623 -35.65 -16.05 5.78
CA THR A 623 -35.81 -14.93 6.70
C THR A 623 -35.43 -15.22 8.15
N PHE A 624 -35.42 -16.49 8.58
CA PHE A 624 -35.10 -16.90 9.97
C PHE A 624 -33.77 -17.66 10.08
N ARG A 625 -32.92 -17.64 9.04
CA ARG A 625 -31.61 -18.31 9.02
C ARG A 625 -30.73 -17.99 10.23
N LEU A 626 -30.80 -16.76 10.75
CA LEU A 626 -30.03 -16.33 11.93
C LEU A 626 -30.45 -17.12 13.18
N VAL A 627 -31.75 -17.18 13.45
CA VAL A 627 -32.30 -17.89 14.61
C VAL A 627 -32.06 -19.40 14.46
N LYS A 628 -32.31 -19.95 13.26
CA LYS A 628 -32.04 -21.37 12.96
C LYS A 628 -30.56 -21.74 13.16
N SER A 629 -29.65 -20.88 12.71
CA SER A 629 -28.21 -21.06 12.94
C SER A 629 -27.85 -21.03 14.43
N ALA A 630 -28.45 -20.11 15.21
CA ALA A 630 -28.26 -20.07 16.66
C ALA A 630 -28.77 -21.35 17.36
N LEU A 631 -29.90 -21.93 16.92
CA LEU A 631 -30.39 -23.21 17.44
C LEU A 631 -29.40 -24.36 17.18
N ILE A 632 -28.77 -24.39 16.00
CA ILE A 632 -27.74 -25.39 15.67
C ILE A 632 -26.50 -25.19 16.55
N VAL A 633 -25.96 -23.98 16.61
CA VAL A 633 -24.69 -23.70 17.31
C VAL A 633 -24.79 -23.89 18.82
N THR A 634 -25.93 -23.53 19.41
CA THR A 634 -26.16 -23.71 20.85
C THR A 634 -26.41 -25.18 21.23
N GLY A 635 -26.70 -26.05 20.26
CA GLY A 635 -26.98 -27.46 20.51
C GLY A 635 -28.36 -27.74 21.12
N ILE A 636 -29.23 -26.71 21.23
CA ILE A 636 -30.54 -26.85 21.87
C ILE A 636 -31.44 -27.87 21.17
N LEU A 637 -31.25 -28.11 19.86
CA LEU A 637 -32.01 -29.10 19.08
C LEU A 637 -31.88 -30.53 19.64
N GLY A 638 -30.76 -30.85 20.30
CA GLY A 638 -30.54 -32.13 20.99
C GLY A 638 -30.84 -32.11 22.49
N HIS A 639 -31.35 -30.99 23.02
CA HIS A 639 -31.53 -30.78 24.45
C HIS A 639 -32.82 -31.43 24.97
N LYS A 640 -32.84 -31.83 26.25
CA LYS A 640 -33.97 -32.52 26.89
C LYS A 640 -35.25 -31.69 27.01
N ILE A 641 -35.19 -30.37 26.75
CA ILE A 641 -36.36 -29.47 26.76
C ILE A 641 -37.43 -29.96 25.78
N PHE A 642 -37.03 -30.32 24.56
CA PHE A 642 -37.93 -30.80 23.50
C PHE A 642 -38.58 -32.16 23.80
N SER A 643 -38.20 -32.85 24.88
CA SER A 643 -38.90 -34.06 25.32
C SER A 643 -40.27 -33.77 25.97
N LYS A 644 -40.52 -32.53 26.44
CA LYS A 644 -41.75 -32.17 27.16
C LYS A 644 -42.32 -30.78 26.80
N SER A 645 -41.54 -29.92 26.14
CA SER A 645 -41.93 -28.55 25.85
C SER A 645 -41.32 -28.08 24.52
N GLY A 646 -42.02 -27.21 23.80
CA GLY A 646 -41.50 -26.47 22.65
C GLY A 646 -40.95 -25.10 23.02
N LEU A 647 -40.57 -24.30 22.02
CA LEU A 647 -40.04 -22.94 22.21
C LEU A 647 -40.83 -21.90 21.41
N ASN A 648 -41.12 -20.78 22.07
CA ASN A 648 -41.57 -19.55 21.43
C ASN A 648 -40.43 -18.54 21.45
N ILE A 649 -39.96 -18.12 20.27
CA ILE A 649 -38.88 -17.16 20.08
C ILE A 649 -39.44 -15.92 19.40
N ARG A 650 -39.32 -14.77 20.05
CA ARG A 650 -39.65 -13.47 19.47
C ARG A 650 -38.39 -12.61 19.38
N THR A 651 -38.17 -11.98 18.23
CA THR A 651 -36.99 -11.14 17.97
C THR A 651 -37.40 -9.75 17.50
N TRP A 652 -36.60 -8.72 17.83
CA TRP A 652 -36.81 -7.36 17.34
C TRP A 652 -35.49 -6.63 17.11
N ALA A 653 -35.50 -5.73 16.14
CA ALA A 653 -34.41 -4.81 15.83
C ALA A 653 -35.00 -3.48 15.34
N ASN A 654 -35.19 -2.53 16.25
CA ASN A 654 -35.76 -1.19 16.00
C ASN A 654 -34.76 -0.23 15.31
N VAL A 655 -33.98 -0.74 14.37
CA VAL A 655 -33.04 0.01 13.53
C VAL A 655 -33.10 -0.53 12.10
N PRO A 656 -32.87 0.32 11.07
CA PRO A 656 -32.86 -0.17 9.70
C PRO A 656 -31.88 -1.34 9.53
N ARG A 657 -32.34 -2.45 8.94
CA ARG A 657 -31.46 -3.59 8.61
C ARG A 657 -30.38 -3.12 7.63
N GLY A 658 -29.16 -3.65 7.74
CA GLY A 658 -28.06 -3.25 6.84
C GLY A 658 -27.54 -1.83 7.07
N SER A 659 -27.83 -1.23 8.23
CA SER A 659 -27.44 0.15 8.57
C SER A 659 -25.98 0.33 9.00
N GLY A 660 -25.22 -0.75 9.11
CA GLY A 660 -23.81 -0.70 9.52
C GLY A 660 -23.59 -0.70 11.05
N LEU A 661 -24.65 -0.67 11.88
CA LEU A 661 -24.59 -0.67 13.36
C LEU A 661 -24.39 -2.05 14.01
N GLY A 662 -24.10 -3.10 13.23
CA GLY A 662 -23.88 -4.46 13.73
C GLY A 662 -25.14 -5.19 14.19
N THR A 663 -26.31 -4.70 13.77
CA THR A 663 -27.63 -5.19 14.18
C THR A 663 -27.79 -6.71 14.07
N SER A 664 -27.30 -7.33 13.00
CA SER A 664 -27.44 -8.77 12.78
C SER A 664 -26.64 -9.58 13.80
N SER A 665 -25.36 -9.28 14.02
CA SER A 665 -24.52 -10.00 14.98
C SER A 665 -24.97 -9.75 16.42
N ILE A 666 -25.45 -8.54 16.72
CA ILE A 666 -26.01 -8.20 18.04
C ILE A 666 -27.32 -8.94 18.28
N LEU A 667 -28.18 -9.08 17.25
CA LEU A 667 -29.39 -9.89 17.36
C LEU A 667 -29.07 -11.37 17.56
N ALA A 668 -28.05 -11.89 16.85
CA ALA A 668 -27.54 -13.24 17.09
C ALA A 668 -27.04 -13.40 18.52
N ALA A 669 -26.34 -12.40 19.08
CA ALA A 669 -25.91 -12.40 20.46
C ALA A 669 -27.09 -12.43 21.45
N ALA A 670 -28.15 -11.65 21.20
CA ALA A 670 -29.35 -11.66 22.05
C ALA A 670 -30.04 -13.03 22.04
N VAL A 671 -30.19 -13.65 20.86
CA VAL A 671 -30.79 -14.98 20.70
C VAL A 671 -29.93 -16.05 21.39
N VAL A 672 -28.63 -16.10 21.10
CA VAL A 672 -27.70 -17.08 21.70
C VAL A 672 -27.67 -16.94 23.23
N LYS A 673 -27.61 -15.72 23.75
CA LYS A 673 -27.63 -15.45 25.20
C LYS A 673 -28.95 -15.92 25.82
N GLY A 674 -30.09 -15.67 25.17
CA GLY A 674 -31.39 -16.16 25.62
C GLY A 674 -31.48 -17.68 25.62
N LEU A 675 -30.93 -18.35 24.59
CA LEU A 675 -30.91 -19.81 24.48
C LEU A 675 -30.06 -20.44 25.60
N PHE A 676 -28.85 -19.91 25.86
CA PHE A 676 -28.03 -20.38 26.99
C PHE A 676 -28.72 -20.17 28.34
N GLN A 677 -29.43 -19.05 28.55
CA GLN A 677 -30.22 -18.83 29.77
C GLN A 677 -31.34 -19.87 29.94
N VAL A 678 -32.05 -20.22 28.86
CA VAL A 678 -33.12 -21.24 28.90
C VAL A 678 -32.56 -22.65 29.14
N MET A 679 -31.39 -22.96 28.57
CA MET A 679 -30.70 -24.23 28.77
C MET A 679 -29.95 -24.34 30.11
N GLU A 680 -29.77 -23.23 30.83
CA GLU A 680 -28.91 -23.13 32.02
C GLU A 680 -27.42 -23.45 31.73
N ASP A 681 -26.97 -23.11 30.52
CA ASP A 681 -25.58 -23.22 30.07
C ASP A 681 -24.76 -21.94 30.40
N ASP A 682 -23.47 -21.93 30.04
CA ASP A 682 -22.60 -20.75 30.20
C ASP A 682 -23.06 -19.58 29.30
N GLY A 683 -23.86 -18.69 29.87
CA GLY A 683 -24.31 -17.45 29.25
C GLY A 683 -23.35 -16.26 29.39
N SER A 684 -22.06 -16.49 29.68
CA SER A 684 -21.06 -15.41 29.74
C SER A 684 -20.91 -14.70 28.39
N ASP A 685 -20.66 -13.39 28.42
CA ASP A 685 -20.54 -12.57 27.19
C ASP A 685 -19.40 -13.05 26.29
N ASP A 686 -18.34 -13.58 26.87
CA ASP A 686 -17.22 -14.20 26.16
C ASP A 686 -17.65 -15.49 25.42
N ASN A 687 -18.44 -16.36 26.06
CA ASN A 687 -18.97 -17.56 25.39
C ASN A 687 -20.01 -17.22 24.32
N VAL A 688 -20.90 -16.26 24.58
CA VAL A 688 -21.87 -15.77 23.59
C VAL A 688 -21.15 -15.18 22.38
N ALA A 689 -20.14 -14.34 22.57
CA ALA A 689 -19.40 -13.72 21.47
C ALA A 689 -18.71 -14.76 20.57
N ARG A 690 -18.14 -15.80 21.18
CA ARG A 690 -17.57 -16.96 20.48
C ARG A 690 -18.62 -17.72 19.68
N ALA A 691 -19.76 -18.06 20.28
CA ALA A 691 -20.83 -18.78 19.61
C ALA A 691 -21.39 -17.98 18.43
N VAL A 692 -21.57 -16.66 18.57
CA VAL A 692 -22.04 -15.80 17.47
C VAL A 692 -21.07 -15.82 16.29
N LEU A 693 -19.75 -15.83 16.54
CA LEU A 693 -18.78 -15.93 15.45
C LEU A 693 -18.94 -17.23 14.65
N VAL A 694 -19.35 -18.36 15.27
CA VAL A 694 -19.73 -19.59 14.56
C VAL A 694 -21.07 -19.45 13.84
N VAL A 695 -22.07 -18.83 14.47
CA VAL A 695 -23.40 -18.60 13.88
C VAL A 695 -23.29 -17.85 12.55
N GLU A 696 -22.44 -16.82 12.47
CA GLU A 696 -22.26 -16.05 11.24
C GLU A 696 -21.61 -16.82 10.09
N GLN A 697 -20.74 -17.79 10.41
CA GLN A 697 -20.16 -18.66 9.39
C GLN A 697 -21.19 -19.67 8.87
N ILE A 698 -22.01 -20.25 9.75
CA ILE A 698 -23.10 -21.16 9.35
C ILE A 698 -24.18 -20.41 8.53
N MET A 699 -24.43 -19.15 8.87
CA MET A 699 -25.37 -18.29 8.15
C MET A 699 -24.84 -17.84 6.77
N GLY A 700 -23.55 -17.99 6.51
CA GLY A 700 -22.90 -17.58 5.26
C GLY A 700 -22.62 -16.08 5.15
N THR A 701 -22.75 -15.30 6.24
CA THR A 701 -22.44 -13.87 6.21
C THR A 701 -20.97 -13.57 6.43
N GLY A 702 -20.24 -14.43 7.16
CA GLY A 702 -18.78 -14.37 7.30
C GLY A 702 -18.23 -13.17 8.09
N GLY A 703 -19.02 -12.60 9.01
CA GLY A 703 -18.64 -11.40 9.77
C GLY A 703 -17.51 -11.64 10.79
N GLY A 704 -17.02 -10.53 11.35
CA GLY A 704 -15.97 -10.50 12.36
C GLY A 704 -16.50 -10.58 13.78
N TRP A 705 -15.65 -10.34 14.78
CA TRP A 705 -16.04 -10.40 16.19
C TRP A 705 -16.49 -9.06 16.79
N GLN A 706 -16.30 -7.93 16.08
CA GLN A 706 -16.46 -6.61 16.70
C GLN A 706 -17.92 -6.28 17.06
N ASP A 707 -18.90 -6.79 16.30
CA ASP A 707 -20.29 -6.38 16.38
C ASP A 707 -20.95 -6.94 17.64
N GLN A 708 -20.82 -8.25 17.85
CA GLN A 708 -21.31 -8.93 19.05
C GLN A 708 -20.58 -8.45 20.31
N ILE A 709 -19.27 -8.23 20.26
CA ILE A 709 -18.55 -7.62 21.39
C ILE A 709 -19.08 -6.20 21.63
N GLY A 710 -19.30 -5.45 20.55
CA GLY A 710 -19.86 -4.11 20.54
C GLY A 710 -21.17 -3.99 21.31
N GLY A 711 -22.10 -4.93 21.11
CA GLY A 711 -23.40 -4.95 21.79
C GLY A 711 -23.40 -5.63 23.17
N LEU A 712 -22.55 -6.65 23.41
CA LEU A 712 -22.53 -7.38 24.69
C LEU A 712 -21.86 -6.58 25.81
N TYR A 713 -20.78 -5.86 25.50
CA TYR A 713 -20.01 -5.11 26.49
C TYR A 713 -20.39 -3.62 26.43
N PRO A 714 -20.92 -3.03 27.52
CA PRO A 714 -21.29 -1.62 27.55
C PRO A 714 -20.08 -0.66 27.47
N GLY A 715 -20.35 0.61 27.23
CA GLY A 715 -19.38 1.71 27.23
C GLY A 715 -18.47 1.77 26.01
N ILE A 716 -17.43 2.59 26.13
CA ILE A 716 -16.32 2.68 25.18
C ILE A 716 -15.33 1.57 25.51
N LYS A 717 -14.86 0.85 24.50
CA LYS A 717 -13.96 -0.29 24.68
C LYS A 717 -13.02 -0.46 23.51
N CYS A 718 -11.83 -0.94 23.83
CA CYS A 718 -10.82 -1.34 22.87
C CYS A 718 -10.63 -2.86 23.01
N THR A 719 -11.02 -3.59 21.98
CA THR A 719 -10.94 -5.05 21.99
C THR A 719 -9.76 -5.50 21.13
N GLN A 720 -8.92 -6.36 21.69
CA GLN A 720 -7.76 -6.93 21.02
C GLN A 720 -7.97 -8.42 20.77
N SER A 721 -7.60 -8.90 19.59
CA SER A 721 -7.57 -10.33 19.30
C SER A 721 -6.14 -10.85 19.23
N PHE A 722 -5.93 -12.03 19.79
CA PHE A 722 -4.66 -12.75 19.72
C PHE A 722 -4.89 -14.05 18.96
N PRO A 723 -4.25 -14.20 17.78
CA PRO A 723 -4.27 -15.43 17.00
C PRO A 723 -3.94 -16.66 17.83
N GLY A 724 -4.63 -17.76 17.58
CA GLY A 724 -4.44 -19.01 18.28
C GLY A 724 -5.65 -19.92 18.14
N GLN A 725 -5.50 -21.15 18.63
CA GLN A 725 -6.59 -22.09 18.85
C GLN A 725 -6.60 -22.39 20.37
N PRO A 726 -7.44 -21.70 21.15
CA PRO A 726 -8.53 -20.83 20.70
C PRO A 726 -8.08 -19.41 20.34
N LEU A 727 -8.87 -18.73 19.51
CA LEU A 727 -8.81 -17.28 19.32
C LEU A 727 -9.13 -16.62 20.65
N ARG A 728 -8.22 -15.79 21.14
CA ARG A 728 -8.41 -15.08 22.42
C ARG A 728 -8.79 -13.64 22.14
N LEU A 729 -9.92 -13.22 22.72
CA LEU A 729 -10.39 -11.84 22.70
C LEU A 729 -10.17 -11.21 24.06
N GLN A 730 -9.52 -10.05 24.10
CA GLN A 730 -9.33 -9.26 25.30
C GLN A 730 -10.10 -7.95 25.14
N VAL A 731 -11.20 -7.81 25.86
CA VAL A 731 -11.99 -6.57 25.90
C VAL A 731 -11.40 -5.67 26.98
N VAL A 732 -10.88 -4.51 26.58
CA VAL A 732 -10.34 -3.50 27.49
C VAL A 732 -11.31 -2.32 27.54
N PRO A 733 -12.15 -2.21 28.57
CA PRO A 733 -13.05 -1.06 28.72
C PRO A 733 -12.24 0.22 28.97
N LEU A 734 -12.71 1.33 28.41
CA LEU A 734 -12.17 2.66 28.67
C LEU A 734 -12.99 3.30 29.79
N LEU A 735 -12.33 3.61 30.91
CA LEU A 735 -12.94 4.32 32.03
C LEU A 735 -13.05 5.81 31.69
N ALA A 736 -14.12 6.17 30.96
CA ALA A 736 -14.34 7.52 30.50
C ALA A 736 -14.71 8.45 31.67
N SER A 737 -14.10 9.62 31.74
CA SER A 737 -14.51 10.67 32.68
C SER A 737 -15.90 11.21 32.30
N ALA A 738 -16.65 11.73 33.27
CA ALA A 738 -17.95 12.36 32.99
C ALA A 738 -17.83 13.52 31.99
N GLN A 739 -16.71 14.25 32.03
CA GLN A 739 -16.41 15.31 31.07
C GLN A 739 -16.23 14.77 29.65
N LEU A 740 -15.48 13.68 29.47
CA LEU A 740 -15.31 13.06 28.16
C LEU A 740 -16.63 12.56 27.57
N ILE A 741 -17.47 11.93 28.39
CA ILE A 741 -18.80 11.47 27.99
C ILE A 741 -19.65 12.66 27.54
N GLN A 742 -19.68 13.72 28.33
CA GLN A 742 -20.44 14.92 28.02
C GLN A 742 -19.96 15.59 26.72
N GLU A 743 -18.65 15.70 26.52
CA GLU A 743 -18.08 16.27 25.29
C GLU A 743 -18.44 15.41 24.06
N LEU A 744 -18.34 14.08 24.15
CA LEU A 744 -18.74 13.19 23.05
C LEU A 744 -20.23 13.33 22.74
N GLU A 745 -21.11 13.30 23.76
CA GLU A 745 -22.56 13.46 23.56
C GLU A 745 -22.93 14.84 22.97
N GLN A 746 -22.15 15.88 23.24
CA GLN A 746 -22.38 17.23 22.71
C GLN A 746 -21.81 17.45 21.30
N ARG A 747 -20.77 16.71 20.90
CA ARG A 747 -20.03 16.93 19.66
C ARG A 747 -20.26 15.88 18.57
N LEU A 748 -20.60 14.65 18.93
CA LEU A 748 -20.73 13.54 18.00
C LEU A 748 -22.18 13.37 17.54
N LEU A 749 -22.40 13.51 16.23
CA LEU A 749 -23.69 13.25 15.59
C LEU A 749 -23.68 11.84 14.98
N VAL A 750 -24.78 11.10 15.21
CA VAL A 750 -25.04 9.78 14.62
C VAL A 750 -26.11 9.95 13.55
N VAL A 751 -25.71 9.90 12.29
CA VAL A 751 -26.54 10.29 11.14
C VAL A 751 -26.82 9.09 10.25
N PHE A 752 -28.08 8.73 10.04
CA PHE A 752 -28.48 7.74 9.06
C PHE A 752 -28.60 8.38 7.67
N THR A 753 -27.90 7.84 6.67
CA THR A 753 -27.80 8.42 5.33
C THR A 753 -29.03 8.17 4.44
N GLY A 754 -30.05 7.45 4.93
CA GLY A 754 -31.21 7.03 4.13
C GLY A 754 -30.93 5.85 3.18
N GLN A 755 -29.65 5.51 2.96
CA GLN A 755 -29.24 4.45 2.05
C GLN A 755 -28.88 3.17 2.82
N VAL A 756 -29.30 2.01 2.31
CA VAL A 756 -29.00 0.70 2.90
C VAL A 756 -28.54 -0.23 1.79
N ARG A 757 -27.41 -0.92 1.99
CA ARG A 757 -26.95 -2.01 1.13
C ARG A 757 -26.26 -3.11 1.92
N LEU A 758 -26.30 -4.32 1.38
CA LEU A 758 -25.75 -5.53 2.03
C LEU A 758 -24.22 -5.50 2.02
N ALA A 759 -23.62 -5.65 3.20
CA ALA A 759 -22.16 -5.66 3.40
C ALA A 759 -21.44 -6.89 2.79
N HIS A 760 -22.18 -7.93 2.40
CA HIS A 760 -21.62 -9.21 1.96
C HIS A 760 -20.68 -9.08 0.76
N GLN A 761 -21.00 -8.23 -0.22
CA GLN A 761 -20.15 -8.01 -1.40
C GLN A 761 -18.81 -7.35 -1.06
N VAL A 762 -18.77 -6.48 -0.04
CA VAL A 762 -17.53 -5.82 0.40
C VAL A 762 -16.65 -6.81 1.13
N LEU A 763 -17.24 -7.59 2.04
CA LEU A 763 -16.52 -8.63 2.77
C LEU A 763 -15.79 -9.59 1.82
N GLN A 764 -16.49 -10.09 0.80
CA GLN A 764 -15.90 -11.02 -0.18
C GLN A 764 -14.66 -10.43 -0.87
N LYS A 765 -14.73 -9.17 -1.30
CA LYS A 765 -13.60 -8.48 -1.95
C LYS A 765 -12.42 -8.31 -1.01
N VAL A 766 -12.65 -7.80 0.20
CA VAL A 766 -11.58 -7.52 1.19
C VAL A 766 -10.91 -8.83 1.62
N VAL A 767 -11.69 -9.87 1.93
CA VAL A 767 -11.17 -11.19 2.34
C VAL A 767 -10.40 -11.85 1.18
N THR A 768 -10.89 -11.77 -0.05
CA THR A 768 -10.18 -12.30 -1.23
C THR A 768 -8.82 -11.63 -1.39
N ARG A 769 -8.76 -10.29 -1.34
CA ARG A 769 -7.50 -9.53 -1.39
C ARG A 769 -6.55 -9.89 -0.23
N TYR A 770 -7.09 -10.13 0.97
CA TYR A 770 -6.30 -10.59 2.11
C TYR A 770 -5.68 -11.98 1.89
N LEU A 771 -6.46 -12.93 1.40
CA LEU A 771 -5.99 -14.29 1.11
C LEU A 771 -4.93 -14.27 0.00
N ARG A 772 -5.07 -13.37 -0.98
CA ARG A 772 -4.08 -13.09 -2.03
C ARG A 772 -2.81 -12.40 -1.53
N ARG A 773 -2.75 -11.94 -0.29
CA ARG A 773 -1.59 -11.19 0.25
C ARG A 773 -1.34 -9.86 -0.47
N ASP A 774 -2.41 -9.18 -0.84
CA ASP A 774 -2.34 -7.79 -1.32
C ASP A 774 -1.63 -6.92 -0.26
N ASN A 775 -0.50 -6.32 -0.64
CA ASN A 775 0.35 -5.57 0.28
C ASN A 775 -0.32 -4.29 0.77
N ILE A 776 -1.05 -3.59 -0.11
CA ILE A 776 -1.75 -2.34 0.20
C ILE A 776 -2.82 -2.65 1.25
N LEU A 777 -3.66 -3.65 1.00
CA LEU A 777 -4.69 -4.07 1.93
C LEU A 777 -4.13 -4.53 3.28
N ILE A 778 -3.05 -5.32 3.28
CA ILE A 778 -2.43 -5.76 4.54
C ILE A 778 -1.88 -4.57 5.33
N SER A 779 -1.26 -3.60 4.66
CA SER A 779 -0.74 -2.40 5.32
C SER A 779 -1.88 -1.55 5.89
N SER A 780 -2.98 -1.40 5.14
CA SER A 780 -4.18 -0.69 5.56
C SER A 780 -4.82 -1.30 6.83
N ILE A 781 -5.02 -2.62 6.88
CA ILE A 781 -5.61 -3.27 8.07
C ILE A 781 -4.66 -3.19 9.27
N LYS A 782 -3.33 -3.29 9.08
CA LYS A 782 -2.36 -3.04 10.17
C LYS A 782 -2.49 -1.63 10.72
N ARG A 783 -2.59 -0.63 9.84
CA ARG A 783 -2.72 0.76 10.23
C ARG A 783 -4.04 1.02 10.96
N LEU A 784 -5.16 0.45 10.52
CA LEU A 784 -6.43 0.50 11.23
C LEU A 784 -6.32 -0.06 12.67
N ALA A 785 -5.65 -1.19 12.85
CA ALA A 785 -5.45 -1.78 14.17
C ALA A 785 -4.51 -0.94 15.07
N GLU A 786 -3.52 -0.28 14.49
CA GLU A 786 -2.65 0.67 15.20
C GLU A 786 -3.42 1.92 15.63
N LEU A 787 -4.16 2.52 14.71
CA LEU A 787 -5.01 3.68 14.97
C LEU A 787 -6.04 3.42 16.07
N ALA A 788 -6.54 2.19 16.20
CA ALA A 788 -7.43 1.84 17.33
C ALA A 788 -6.73 1.92 18.70
N LYS A 789 -5.42 1.68 18.77
CA LYS A 789 -4.64 1.87 20.00
C LYS A 789 -4.38 3.35 20.26
N ILE A 790 -4.00 4.09 19.22
CA ILE A 790 -3.78 5.54 19.30
C ILE A 790 -5.07 6.24 19.74
N GLY A 791 -6.21 5.91 19.12
CA GLY A 791 -7.51 6.51 19.46
C GLY A 791 -7.97 6.19 20.89
N ARG A 792 -7.60 5.03 21.43
CA ARG A 792 -7.82 4.72 22.85
C ARG A 792 -7.01 5.66 23.74
N GLU A 793 -5.74 5.88 23.40
CA GLU A 793 -4.87 6.80 24.15
C GLU A 793 -5.36 8.25 24.06
N SER A 794 -5.78 8.71 22.88
CA SER A 794 -6.37 10.05 22.68
C SER A 794 -7.61 10.25 23.55
N LEU A 795 -8.54 9.29 23.55
CA LEU A 795 -9.72 9.33 24.42
C LEU A 795 -9.34 9.31 25.92
N MET A 796 -8.35 8.53 26.33
CA MET A 796 -7.88 8.52 27.72
C MET A 796 -7.28 9.87 28.16
N ASN A 797 -6.68 10.60 27.22
CA ASN A 797 -6.13 11.94 27.46
C ASN A 797 -7.18 13.06 27.31
N GLY A 798 -8.40 12.75 26.88
CA GLY A 798 -9.46 13.73 26.61
C GLY A 798 -9.27 14.50 25.29
N ASP A 799 -8.41 14.01 24.40
CA ASP A 799 -8.14 14.62 23.10
C ASP A 799 -9.12 14.09 22.04
N ILE A 800 -10.24 14.79 21.92
CA ILE A 800 -11.34 14.43 21.01
C ILE A 800 -11.04 14.90 19.58
N ASP A 801 -10.26 15.96 19.40
CA ASP A 801 -9.89 16.43 18.06
C ASP A 801 -8.98 15.44 17.35
N GLU A 802 -8.01 14.87 18.08
CA GLU A 802 -7.18 13.77 17.57
C GLU A 802 -8.03 12.53 17.20
N LEU A 803 -9.10 12.21 17.96
CA LEU A 803 -10.03 11.16 17.55
C LEU A 803 -10.70 11.48 16.19
N GLY A 804 -11.01 12.75 15.94
CA GLY A 804 -11.51 13.22 14.66
C GLY A 804 -10.52 12.96 13.51
N SER A 805 -9.25 13.33 13.70
CA SER A 805 -8.18 13.04 12.73
C SER A 805 -8.01 11.55 12.48
N ILE A 806 -8.09 10.71 13.52
CA ILE A 806 -8.05 9.25 13.42
C ILE A 806 -9.25 8.70 12.62
N MET A 807 -10.45 9.26 12.82
CA MET A 807 -11.64 8.87 12.06
C MET A 807 -11.49 9.18 10.56
N LEU A 808 -10.89 10.33 10.22
CA LEU A 808 -10.60 10.70 8.83
C LEU A 808 -9.58 9.75 8.19
N GLU A 809 -8.49 9.43 8.89
CA GLU A 809 -7.51 8.46 8.39
C GLU A 809 -8.15 7.07 8.22
N ALA A 810 -8.95 6.63 9.20
CA ALA A 810 -9.67 5.37 9.13
C ALA A 810 -10.64 5.32 7.93
N TRP A 811 -11.31 6.43 7.64
CA TRP A 811 -12.20 6.54 6.47
C TRP A 811 -11.44 6.41 5.15
N ARG A 812 -10.31 7.11 5.01
CA ARG A 812 -9.42 6.99 3.84
C ARG A 812 -8.95 5.54 3.65
N LEU A 813 -8.56 4.86 4.74
CA LEU A 813 -8.13 3.46 4.70
C LEU A 813 -9.29 2.53 4.30
N HIS A 814 -10.52 2.78 4.76
CA HIS A 814 -11.69 2.02 4.30
C HIS A 814 -11.91 2.16 2.78
N GLN A 815 -11.73 3.35 2.22
CA GLN A 815 -11.80 3.59 0.77
C GLN A 815 -10.67 2.88 0.01
N GLU A 816 -9.50 2.69 0.62
CA GLU A 816 -8.38 1.91 0.08
C GLU A 816 -8.67 0.39 0.08
N LEU A 817 -9.38 -0.09 1.10
CA LEU A 817 -9.84 -1.48 1.22
C LEU A 817 -10.94 -1.80 0.20
N ASP A 818 -11.93 -0.93 0.07
CA ASP A 818 -12.99 -1.00 -0.95
C ASP A 818 -13.42 0.40 -1.41
N PRO A 819 -13.09 0.81 -2.64
CA PRO A 819 -13.53 2.10 -3.18
C PRO A 819 -15.06 2.26 -3.24
N PHE A 820 -15.81 1.15 -3.24
CA PHE A 820 -17.28 1.16 -3.25
C PHE A 820 -17.92 1.26 -1.86
N CYS A 821 -17.11 1.45 -0.81
CA CYS A 821 -17.63 1.76 0.52
C CYS A 821 -18.19 3.19 0.61
N SER A 822 -17.86 4.07 -0.33
CA SER A 822 -18.47 5.40 -0.49
C SER A 822 -19.25 5.50 -1.80
N ASN A 823 -20.00 6.58 -1.93
CA ASN A 823 -20.60 7.01 -3.18
C ASN A 823 -20.73 8.53 -3.20
N LYS A 824 -21.14 9.07 -4.35
CA LYS A 824 -21.29 10.52 -4.55
C LYS A 824 -22.11 11.21 -3.46
N PHE A 825 -23.19 10.59 -2.97
CA PHE A 825 -24.03 11.17 -1.92
C PHE A 825 -23.27 11.29 -0.59
N VAL A 826 -22.55 10.24 -0.20
CA VAL A 826 -21.73 10.24 1.03
C VAL A 826 -20.59 11.23 0.91
N ASP A 827 -19.92 11.29 -0.24
CA ASP A 827 -18.83 12.23 -0.47
C ASP A 827 -19.32 13.69 -0.40
N GLU A 828 -20.50 13.98 -0.96
CA GLU A 828 -21.15 15.31 -0.87
C GLU A 828 -21.59 15.63 0.57
N LEU A 829 -22.12 14.66 1.31
CA LEU A 829 -22.50 14.82 2.72
C LEU A 829 -21.28 15.15 3.59
N PHE A 830 -20.16 14.45 3.38
CA PHE A 830 -18.93 14.68 4.10
C PHE A 830 -18.29 16.02 3.73
N ALA A 831 -18.23 16.36 2.43
CA ALA A 831 -17.76 17.68 2.01
C ALA A 831 -18.62 18.83 2.58
N PHE A 832 -19.93 18.64 2.70
CA PHE A 832 -20.83 19.59 3.35
C PHE A 832 -20.57 19.72 4.86
N SER A 833 -20.25 18.60 5.51
CA SER A 833 -20.04 18.54 6.96
C SER A 833 -18.63 18.98 7.38
N ASP A 834 -17.65 18.92 6.48
CA ASP A 834 -16.22 19.17 6.74
C ASP A 834 -15.92 20.50 7.47
N PRO A 835 -16.53 21.65 7.11
CA PRO A 835 -16.29 22.91 7.82
C PRO A 835 -16.65 22.86 9.30
N TYR A 836 -17.60 22.02 9.69
CA TYR A 836 -18.12 21.90 11.06
C TYR A 836 -17.40 20.81 11.87
N CYS A 837 -16.72 19.87 11.21
CA CYS A 837 -16.22 18.63 11.80
C CYS A 837 -14.70 18.64 12.04
N SER A 838 -14.26 17.97 13.11
CA SER A 838 -12.87 17.53 13.30
C SER A 838 -12.63 16.18 12.61
N GLY A 839 -13.69 15.40 12.36
CA GLY A 839 -13.61 14.19 11.57
C GLY A 839 -14.94 13.49 11.35
N TYR A 840 -14.97 12.57 10.39
CA TYR A 840 -16.17 11.83 10.02
C TYR A 840 -15.84 10.49 9.35
N LYS A 841 -16.76 9.54 9.42
CA LYS A 841 -16.69 8.25 8.69
C LYS A 841 -18.05 7.56 8.66
N LEU A 842 -18.22 6.60 7.75
CA LEU A 842 -19.29 5.60 7.90
C LEU A 842 -18.95 4.56 8.97
N VAL A 843 -19.99 3.98 9.57
CA VAL A 843 -19.92 2.92 10.57
C VAL A 843 -20.00 1.54 9.91
N GLY A 844 -19.23 0.58 10.42
CA GLY A 844 -19.16 -0.78 9.90
C GLY A 844 -18.46 -0.87 8.53
N ALA A 845 -18.81 -1.91 7.76
CA ALA A 845 -18.17 -2.22 6.47
C ALA A 845 -18.47 -1.21 5.34
N GLY A 846 -19.36 -0.22 5.54
CA GLY A 846 -19.67 0.83 4.57
C GLY A 846 -20.30 0.36 3.26
N GLY A 847 -20.79 -0.88 3.16
CA GLY A 847 -21.19 -1.49 1.89
C GLY A 847 -22.17 -0.64 1.07
N GLY A 848 -21.70 -0.14 -0.08
CA GLY A 848 -22.50 0.56 -1.08
C GLY A 848 -22.71 2.07 -0.85
N GLY A 849 -21.97 2.69 0.07
CA GLY A 849 -22.08 4.12 0.39
C GLY A 849 -23.36 4.48 1.16
N GLY A 850 -23.79 3.63 2.08
CA GLY A 850 -24.98 3.83 2.90
C GLY A 850 -24.79 3.38 4.35
N GLY A 851 -25.79 3.63 5.19
CA GLY A 851 -25.80 3.26 6.61
C GLY A 851 -25.71 4.46 7.54
N PHE A 852 -25.10 4.29 8.70
CA PHE A 852 -24.83 5.38 9.63
C PHE A 852 -23.47 6.01 9.39
N ALA A 853 -23.43 7.33 9.48
CA ALA A 853 -22.25 8.16 9.56
C ALA A 853 -22.05 8.66 11.00
N LEU A 854 -20.79 8.74 11.42
CA LEU A 854 -20.37 9.51 12.57
C LEU A 854 -19.80 10.82 12.09
N LEU A 855 -20.33 11.94 12.58
CA LEU A 855 -19.82 13.29 12.32
C LEU A 855 -19.39 13.90 13.65
N LEU A 856 -18.08 14.03 13.86
CA LEU A 856 -17.53 14.61 15.08
C LEU A 856 -17.28 16.10 14.86
N ALA A 857 -18.14 16.95 15.43
CA ALA A 857 -18.05 18.39 15.31
C ALA A 857 -16.81 18.95 16.05
N LYS A 858 -16.29 20.10 15.59
CA LYS A 858 -15.17 20.83 16.22
C LYS A 858 -15.46 21.27 17.66
N ASN A 859 -16.70 21.60 17.95
CA ASN A 859 -17.17 22.00 19.27
C ASN A 859 -18.71 21.87 19.35
N PRO A 860 -19.32 22.03 20.55
CA PRO A 860 -20.76 21.92 20.72
C PRO A 860 -21.60 22.94 19.91
N SER A 861 -21.05 24.09 19.52
CA SER A 861 -21.76 25.06 18.66
C SER A 861 -21.85 24.53 17.24
N CYS A 862 -20.72 24.09 16.68
CA CYS A 862 -20.67 23.50 15.35
C CYS A 862 -21.56 22.25 15.25
N ALA A 863 -21.68 21.46 16.31
CA ALA A 863 -22.59 20.31 16.35
C ALA A 863 -24.06 20.71 16.17
N LYS A 864 -24.49 21.80 16.85
CA LYS A 864 -25.84 22.34 16.74
C LYS A 864 -26.10 22.95 15.37
N GLU A 865 -25.15 23.73 14.87
CA GLU A 865 -25.20 24.35 13.54
C GLU A 865 -25.30 23.27 12.45
N LEU A 866 -24.46 22.23 12.53
CA LEU A 866 -24.50 21.11 11.58
C LEU A 866 -25.82 20.35 11.66
N ARG A 867 -26.34 20.05 12.86
CA ARG A 867 -27.64 19.39 13.02
C ARG A 867 -28.74 20.22 12.36
N GLN A 868 -28.81 21.52 12.65
CA GLN A 868 -29.80 22.42 12.04
C GLN A 868 -29.64 22.48 10.52
N ALA A 869 -28.41 22.59 10.02
CA ALA A 869 -28.13 22.66 8.59
C ALA A 869 -28.51 21.37 7.85
N LEU A 870 -28.37 20.19 8.48
CA LEU A 870 -28.83 18.91 7.94
C LEU A 870 -30.36 18.81 7.96
N ASP A 871 -31.01 19.25 9.03
CA ASP A 871 -32.48 19.22 9.16
C ASP A 871 -33.17 20.18 8.16
N GLU A 872 -32.54 21.32 7.84
CA GLU A 872 -33.06 22.31 6.88
C GLU A 872 -32.69 22.01 5.42
N SER A 873 -31.74 21.09 5.18
CA SER A 873 -31.26 20.80 3.83
C SER A 873 -32.29 20.04 3.01
N SER A 874 -32.70 20.61 1.88
CA SER A 874 -33.48 19.88 0.87
C SER A 874 -32.63 18.91 0.03
N THR A 875 -31.31 18.97 0.17
CA THR A 875 -30.35 18.21 -0.64
C THR A 875 -30.08 16.82 -0.05
N PHE A 876 -30.08 16.72 1.28
CA PHE A 876 -29.71 15.51 2.00
C PHE A 876 -30.92 14.92 2.73
N ASP A 877 -31.42 13.76 2.27
CA ASP A 877 -32.46 12.99 2.97
C ASP A 877 -31.81 12.12 4.06
N VAL A 878 -31.38 12.76 5.14
CA VAL A 878 -30.70 12.12 6.27
C VAL A 878 -31.51 12.26 7.55
N LYS A 879 -31.30 11.33 8.48
CA LYS A 879 -31.89 11.39 9.82
C LYS A 879 -30.82 11.41 10.90
N VAL A 880 -30.78 12.47 11.70
CA VAL A 880 -29.93 12.52 12.90
C VAL A 880 -30.66 11.82 14.05
N TYR A 881 -30.01 10.86 14.70
CA TYR A 881 -30.57 10.13 15.83
C TYR A 881 -30.10 10.71 17.16
N ASP A 882 -30.98 10.70 18.15
CA ASP A 882 -30.59 10.94 19.53
C ASP A 882 -30.03 9.64 20.12
N TRP A 883 -28.89 9.75 20.80
CA TRP A 883 -28.14 8.60 21.28
C TRP A 883 -27.51 8.89 22.65
N ASN A 884 -27.24 7.82 23.41
CA ASN A 884 -26.51 7.89 24.68
C ASN A 884 -25.56 6.72 24.81
N ILE A 885 -24.45 6.92 25.52
CA ILE A 885 -23.54 5.83 25.87
C ILE A 885 -24.23 4.91 26.86
N VAL A 886 -24.29 3.61 26.56
CA VAL A 886 -24.77 2.62 27.53
C VAL A 886 -23.64 2.29 28.48
N MET A 887 -23.69 2.82 29.70
CA MET A 887 -22.67 2.60 30.71
C MET A 887 -22.81 1.23 31.38
N PRO A 888 -21.71 0.64 31.88
CA PRO A 888 -21.77 -0.57 32.72
C PRO A 888 -22.65 -0.31 33.94
N ARG A 889 -23.54 -1.27 34.27
CA ARG A 889 -24.40 -1.21 35.45
C ARG A 889 -23.64 -1.55 36.73
#